data_AF-A0A6V8EB47-F1
#
_entry.id   AF-A0A6V8EB47-F1
#
_cell.length_a   1.000
_cell.length_b   1.000
_cell.length_c   1.000
_cell.angle_alpha   90.00
_cell.angle_beta   90.00
_cell.angle_gamma   90.00
#
_symmetry.space_group_name_H-M   'P 1'
#
loop_
_entity.id
_entity.type
_entity.pdbx_description
1 polymer ?
#
loop_
_entity_poly.entity_id
_entity_poly.type
_entity_poly.pdbx_seq_one_letter_code
_entity_poly.pdbx_strand_id
1 'polypeptide(L)'
;MLTSFEENLKTTKRMGNYPFVSMVVNGEYVFEGSKTNKNYTQNLDSQLENFIASQRITKPLIQRRNGIVKHLRKILTNKFKSAKLTSFGSFESGLSLANGDIDLCLEFNGEPPKKVLKKIARMLNEDGMKDVKLISSAKVPIVKFTDTQSLIPVDISVNNNLSIYNTELQKRYCEVDQRVKPFILAVKYWARNRGICDPASGTFSSYAWTLIAINSLQSMEVPILPNLSKQDGSDMVTIQGKKYDVSMDNANSVAPLKADQRTVAELLIMFFTKLTKHWPWNKSVVSVREGKLISRNKKGWQHKKPHADEILKGGENIRLGKHSLPVEDPFDQFHDLSIVLDAEGVYEIRDEVLRAFSLINKCSDWELICEPKYPNLVNNAPQLDLFEDLRNKQDAEIKLELEQFYTNLGLLEKRISARESERNEAIRMSKALRKNAELAKEQTTLSTELRPRRNKINELQSKRDSTNNNYIPVHFIEEELRKVYTNLTDTSDTGIELSFEKEKALFSWFFELQSMHAHAKATRNYHREFLRLVNQQEKSIDHIKNIRREIISVNKLGQHTDFDDLAKRLLVELNPLKKERRQLRREIGRLEAWLRNKQSGNKRSKQYKKPRPKSAKKHGNIAAVKNKVASGDSFSLQDLDVLLKNGGLTGVNSKANQPKPTNKKAKKTKPVLQPHRGKRGKSSKNT
;
A
#
# COMPACT_ATOMS: atom_id res chain seq x y z
N MET A 1 -18.77 11.17 -49.31
CA MET A 1 -18.57 9.72 -49.22
C MET A 1 -18.94 9.32 -47.81
N LEU A 2 -20.00 8.53 -47.66
CA LEU A 2 -20.34 7.93 -46.39
C LEU A 2 -19.22 6.96 -46.00
N THR A 3 -18.82 6.99 -44.75
CA THR A 3 -18.02 5.90 -44.19
C THR A 3 -18.87 4.63 -44.17
N SER A 4 -18.25 3.44 -44.19
CA SER A 4 -19.00 2.17 -44.03
C SER A 4 -19.89 2.13 -42.77
N PHE A 5 -19.61 3.01 -41.80
CA PHE A 5 -20.39 3.30 -40.61
C PHE A 5 -21.77 3.95 -40.85
N GLU A 6 -21.88 4.80 -41.85
CA GLU A 6 -23.04 5.67 -42.11
C GLU A 6 -24.03 5.01 -43.10
N GLU A 7 -23.58 4.07 -43.93
CA GLU A 7 -24.44 3.37 -44.91
C GLU A 7 -25.54 2.50 -44.25
N ASN A 8 -25.25 1.92 -43.08
CA ASN A 8 -26.12 0.94 -42.41
C ASN A 8 -27.09 1.53 -41.36
N LEU A 9 -27.04 2.84 -41.12
CA LEU A 9 -27.70 3.52 -40.00
C LEU A 9 -29.12 4.00 -40.29
N LYS A 10 -29.57 3.94 -41.56
CA LYS A 10 -30.86 4.47 -42.03
C LYS A 10 -32.12 3.96 -41.30
N THR A 11 -32.02 2.95 -40.44
CA THR A 11 -33.16 2.22 -39.85
C THR A 11 -33.23 2.22 -38.31
N THR A 12 -32.43 2.99 -37.58
CA THR A 12 -32.39 2.93 -36.10
C THR A 12 -33.14 4.07 -35.38
N LYS A 13 -33.93 3.72 -34.36
CA LYS A 13 -34.62 4.68 -33.46
C LYS A 13 -33.69 5.57 -32.63
N ARG A 14 -32.39 5.25 -32.54
CA ARG A 14 -31.37 5.97 -31.75
C ARG A 14 -30.62 7.06 -32.53
N MET A 15 -30.93 7.30 -33.82
CA MET A 15 -30.26 8.33 -34.64
C MET A 15 -30.39 9.76 -34.07
N GLY A 16 -31.47 10.08 -33.36
CA GLY A 16 -31.69 11.41 -32.79
C GLY A 16 -30.62 11.86 -31.79
N ASN A 17 -29.84 10.93 -31.23
CA ASN A 17 -28.75 11.24 -30.31
C ASN A 17 -27.48 11.76 -31.00
N TYR A 18 -27.38 11.61 -32.34
CA TYR A 18 -26.19 11.92 -33.14
C TYR A 18 -26.59 12.79 -34.35
N PRO A 19 -26.87 14.09 -34.14
CA PRO A 19 -27.46 14.94 -35.16
C PRO A 19 -26.58 15.14 -36.40
N PHE A 20 -25.26 15.24 -36.25
CA PHE A 20 -24.36 15.45 -37.38
C PHE A 20 -24.15 14.18 -38.19
N VAL A 21 -24.08 13.02 -37.52
CA VAL A 21 -24.11 11.71 -38.21
C VAL A 21 -25.42 11.55 -38.97
N SER A 22 -26.56 11.88 -38.36
CA SER A 22 -27.88 11.82 -39.02
C SER A 22 -27.94 12.69 -40.28
N MET A 23 -27.45 13.92 -40.22
CA MET A 23 -27.39 14.82 -41.39
C MET A 23 -26.55 14.22 -42.52
N VAL A 24 -25.43 13.59 -42.19
CA VAL A 24 -24.56 12.92 -43.17
C VAL A 24 -25.28 11.72 -43.80
N VAL A 25 -25.91 10.85 -43.00
CA VAL A 25 -26.65 9.65 -43.45
C VAL A 25 -27.85 10.02 -44.34
N ASN A 26 -28.57 11.09 -44.00
CA ASN A 26 -29.72 11.58 -44.75
C ASN A 26 -29.34 12.35 -46.03
N GLY A 27 -28.03 12.59 -46.27
CA GLY A 27 -27.56 13.37 -47.41
C GLY A 27 -27.79 14.88 -47.27
N GLU A 28 -28.15 15.36 -46.09
CA GLU A 28 -28.39 16.76 -45.76
C GLU A 28 -27.08 17.52 -45.48
N TYR A 29 -25.99 16.80 -45.20
CA TYR A 29 -24.68 17.40 -44.95
C TYR A 29 -23.83 17.51 -46.23
N VAL A 30 -23.63 18.74 -46.71
CA VAL A 30 -22.74 19.01 -47.85
C VAL A 30 -21.30 19.19 -47.35
N PHE A 31 -20.39 18.32 -47.78
CA PHE A 31 -18.96 18.47 -47.53
C PHE A 31 -18.36 19.57 -48.41
N GLU A 32 -18.65 20.82 -48.11
CA GLU A 32 -18.02 21.95 -48.81
C GLU A 32 -16.49 21.95 -48.59
N GLY A 33 -15.76 22.60 -49.49
CA GLY A 33 -14.35 22.97 -49.22
C GLY A 33 -14.27 23.81 -47.95
N SER A 34 -13.17 23.72 -47.19
CA SER A 34 -12.98 24.57 -46.00
C SER A 34 -13.12 26.04 -46.40
N LYS A 35 -14.27 26.67 -46.12
CA LYS A 35 -14.56 28.09 -46.40
C LYS A 35 -13.87 29.01 -45.38
N THR A 36 -12.74 28.56 -44.83
CA THR A 36 -11.98 29.31 -43.84
C THR A 36 -11.25 30.45 -44.53
N ASN A 37 -11.53 31.68 -44.15
CA ASN A 37 -10.79 32.86 -44.60
C ASN A 37 -9.52 33.06 -43.74
N LYS A 38 -8.56 33.84 -44.25
CA LYS A 38 -7.31 34.12 -43.53
C LYS A 38 -7.55 34.77 -42.16
N ASN A 39 -8.55 35.65 -42.05
CA ASN A 39 -8.90 36.34 -40.80
C ASN A 39 -9.37 35.36 -39.72
N TYR A 40 -10.18 34.36 -40.08
CA TYR A 40 -10.64 33.33 -39.15
C TYR A 40 -9.47 32.51 -38.63
N THR A 41 -8.58 32.05 -39.52
CA THR A 41 -7.40 31.27 -39.12
C THR A 41 -6.51 32.04 -38.14
N GLN A 42 -6.28 33.34 -38.38
CA GLN A 42 -5.49 34.20 -37.48
C GLN A 42 -6.16 34.41 -36.12
N ASN A 43 -7.49 34.60 -36.11
CA ASN A 43 -8.25 34.72 -34.87
C ASN A 43 -8.20 33.40 -34.08
N LEU A 44 -8.45 32.27 -34.73
CA LEU A 44 -8.39 30.95 -34.12
C LEU A 44 -6.99 30.66 -33.53
N ASP A 45 -5.92 31.06 -34.23
CA ASP A 45 -4.55 30.89 -33.74
C ASP A 45 -4.32 31.74 -32.47
N SER A 46 -4.78 33.00 -32.46
CA SER A 46 -4.74 33.87 -31.29
C SER A 46 -5.52 33.30 -30.10
N GLN A 47 -6.69 32.72 -30.34
CA GLN A 47 -7.50 32.04 -29.32
C GLN A 47 -6.79 30.79 -28.77
N LEU A 48 -6.15 30.01 -29.65
CA LEU A 48 -5.36 28.85 -29.25
C LEU A 48 -4.14 29.27 -28.43
N GLU A 49 -3.42 30.33 -28.79
CA GLU A 49 -2.32 30.86 -27.99
C GLU A 49 -2.76 31.27 -26.59
N ASN A 50 -3.89 31.99 -26.48
CA ASN A 50 -4.49 32.37 -25.20
C ASN A 50 -4.90 31.13 -24.38
N PHE A 51 -5.52 30.14 -25.02
CA PHE A 51 -5.84 28.87 -24.39
C PHE A 51 -4.58 28.16 -23.88
N ILE A 52 -3.54 28.03 -24.70
CA ILE A 52 -2.30 27.38 -24.31
C ILE A 52 -1.60 28.13 -23.17
N ALA A 53 -1.63 29.46 -23.19
CA ALA A 53 -1.14 30.28 -22.08
C ALA A 53 -1.92 30.00 -20.78
N SER A 54 -3.24 29.84 -20.84
CA SER A 54 -4.08 29.47 -19.68
C SER A 54 -3.75 28.08 -19.12
N GLN A 55 -3.31 27.15 -19.97
CA GLN A 55 -2.96 25.78 -19.57
C GLN A 55 -1.53 25.65 -19.05
N ARG A 56 -0.71 26.71 -19.10
CA ARG A 56 0.67 26.66 -18.60
C ARG A 56 0.68 26.36 -17.10
N ILE A 57 1.29 25.24 -16.75
CA ILE A 57 1.44 24.82 -15.36
C ILE A 57 2.34 25.83 -14.63
N THR A 58 1.77 26.55 -13.67
CA THR A 58 2.50 27.54 -12.88
C THR A 58 3.57 26.89 -12.00
N LYS A 59 4.64 27.64 -11.68
CA LYS A 59 5.71 27.15 -10.78
C LYS A 59 5.19 26.61 -9.44
N PRO A 60 4.21 27.24 -8.75
CA PRO A 60 3.62 26.68 -7.53
C PRO A 60 2.93 25.34 -7.74
N LEU A 61 2.21 25.16 -8.86
CA LEU A 61 1.54 23.90 -9.18
C LEU A 61 2.55 22.77 -9.43
N ILE A 62 3.65 23.04 -10.12
CA ILE A 62 4.76 22.07 -10.29
C ILE A 62 5.35 21.68 -8.93
N GLN A 63 5.59 22.66 -8.05
CA GLN A 63 6.12 22.39 -6.71
C GLN A 63 5.18 21.52 -5.88
N ARG A 64 3.86 21.74 -5.98
CA ARG A 64 2.84 20.91 -5.34
C ARG A 64 2.83 19.49 -5.88
N ARG A 65 2.78 19.32 -7.21
CA ARG A 65 2.85 18.01 -7.87
C ARG A 65 4.11 17.24 -7.43
N ASN A 66 5.28 17.88 -7.48
CA ASN A 66 6.53 17.28 -7.02
C ASN A 66 6.53 16.95 -5.51
N GLY A 67 5.86 17.77 -4.70
CA GLY A 67 5.67 17.54 -3.26
C GLY A 67 4.89 16.25 -2.98
N ILE A 68 3.79 16.03 -3.70
CA ILE A 68 2.95 14.82 -3.60
C ILE A 68 3.74 13.59 -4.05
N VAL A 69 4.41 13.67 -5.20
CA VAL A 69 5.24 12.56 -5.69
C VAL A 69 6.32 12.20 -4.66
N LYS A 70 6.97 13.20 -4.04
CA LYS A 70 7.96 12.97 -2.98
C LYS A 70 7.35 12.34 -1.73
N HIS A 71 6.17 12.78 -1.31
CA HIS A 71 5.43 12.21 -0.17
C HIS A 71 5.05 10.76 -0.41
N LEU A 72 4.41 10.47 -1.54
CA LEU A 72 4.01 9.12 -1.94
C LEU A 72 5.22 8.21 -2.12
N ARG A 73 6.30 8.71 -2.73
CA ARG A 73 7.57 7.97 -2.84
C ARG A 73 8.05 7.54 -1.46
N LYS A 74 8.08 8.45 -0.48
CA LYS A 74 8.51 8.14 0.89
C LYS A 74 7.61 7.09 1.55
N ILE A 75 6.29 7.21 1.45
CA ILE A 75 5.36 6.27 2.09
C ILE A 75 5.46 4.87 1.45
N LEU A 76 5.48 4.82 0.12
CA LEU A 76 5.44 3.55 -0.62
C LEU A 76 6.77 2.82 -0.54
N THR A 77 7.93 3.49 -0.67
CA THR A 77 9.24 2.82 -0.57
C THR A 77 9.56 2.39 0.87
N ASN A 78 9.09 3.11 1.89
CA ASN A 78 9.20 2.67 3.28
C ASN A 78 8.42 1.37 3.54
N LYS A 79 7.25 1.21 2.88
CA LYS A 79 6.45 0.00 3.01
C LYS A 79 6.97 -1.15 2.15
N PHE A 80 7.37 -0.84 0.92
CA PHE A 80 7.81 -1.77 -0.10
C PHE A 80 9.29 -1.49 -0.41
N LYS A 81 10.19 -2.08 0.37
CA LYS A 81 11.64 -1.78 0.33
C LYS A 81 12.30 -2.03 -1.03
N SER A 82 11.76 -2.95 -1.82
CA SER A 82 12.26 -3.31 -3.17
C SER A 82 11.52 -2.58 -4.30
N ALA A 83 10.67 -1.60 -3.98
CA ALA A 83 9.88 -0.90 -4.98
C ALA A 83 10.47 0.46 -5.33
N LYS A 84 10.32 0.86 -6.59
CA LYS A 84 10.66 2.19 -7.12
C LYS A 84 9.36 2.87 -7.56
N LEU A 85 9.20 4.15 -7.21
CA LEU A 85 8.05 4.95 -7.65
C LEU A 85 8.49 5.94 -8.72
N THR A 86 7.97 5.76 -9.93
CA THR A 86 8.29 6.56 -11.13
C THR A 86 7.01 7.23 -11.62
N SER A 87 7.08 8.53 -11.90
CA SER A 87 6.01 9.27 -12.55
C SER A 87 6.05 9.02 -14.06
N PHE A 88 4.90 9.03 -14.71
CA PHE A 88 4.77 8.91 -16.16
C PHE A 88 3.56 9.71 -16.64
N GLY A 89 3.18 9.53 -17.90
CA GLY A 89 1.96 10.09 -18.47
C GLY A 89 2.08 11.57 -18.80
N SER A 90 0.93 12.23 -18.88
CA SER A 90 0.81 13.60 -19.40
C SER A 90 1.65 14.61 -18.61
N PHE A 91 1.85 14.38 -17.30
CA PHE A 91 2.68 15.25 -16.46
C PHE A 91 4.15 15.24 -16.88
N GLU A 92 4.72 14.07 -17.13
CA GLU A 92 6.13 13.91 -17.49
C GLU A 92 6.40 14.18 -18.97
N SER A 93 5.45 13.87 -19.87
CA SER A 93 5.58 14.21 -21.30
C SER A 93 5.37 15.70 -21.59
N GLY A 94 4.93 16.48 -20.59
CA GLY A 94 4.62 17.90 -20.75
C GLY A 94 3.30 18.17 -21.49
N LEU A 95 2.47 17.14 -21.68
CA LEU A 95 1.15 17.19 -22.32
C LEU A 95 -0.02 17.23 -21.32
N SER A 96 0.25 17.63 -20.07
CA SER A 96 -0.75 17.76 -19.02
C SER A 96 -1.53 19.06 -19.19
N LEU A 97 -2.86 18.96 -19.16
CA LEU A 97 -3.73 20.10 -18.91
C LEU A 97 -3.55 20.59 -17.47
N ALA A 98 -3.98 21.82 -17.15
CA ALA A 98 -3.79 22.41 -15.81
C ALA A 98 -4.42 21.54 -14.70
N ASN A 99 -5.60 20.96 -14.97
CA ASN A 99 -6.33 20.06 -14.06
C ASN A 99 -6.03 18.59 -14.33
N GLY A 100 -4.92 18.28 -15.00
CA GLY A 100 -4.48 16.93 -15.27
C GLY A 100 -4.13 16.16 -14.00
N ASP A 101 -4.33 14.84 -14.07
CA ASP A 101 -3.94 13.85 -13.10
C ASP A 101 -2.41 13.62 -13.07
N ILE A 102 -1.95 12.99 -12.00
CA ILE A 102 -0.58 12.48 -11.89
C ILE A 102 -0.62 10.96 -12.01
N ASP A 103 0.00 10.43 -13.06
CA ASP A 103 0.19 8.99 -13.22
C ASP A 103 1.49 8.53 -12.56
N LEU A 104 1.37 7.51 -11.71
CA LEU A 104 2.48 6.92 -10.97
C LEU A 104 2.54 5.42 -11.18
N CYS A 105 3.75 4.89 -11.38
CA CYS A 105 4.02 3.47 -11.50
C CYS A 105 4.89 3.04 -10.32
N LEU A 106 4.40 2.07 -9.54
CA LEU A 106 5.17 1.38 -8.52
C LEU A 106 5.80 0.13 -9.13
N GLU A 107 7.10 0.19 -9.36
CA GLU A 107 7.89 -0.85 -10.03
C GLU A 107 8.55 -1.75 -8.99
N PHE A 108 8.52 -3.06 -9.22
CA PHE A 108 9.20 -4.07 -8.42
C PHE A 108 10.23 -4.82 -9.27
N ASN A 109 11.38 -5.15 -8.68
CA ASN A 109 12.33 -6.09 -9.28
C ASN A 109 11.75 -7.51 -9.18
N GLY A 110 11.11 -7.99 -10.25
CA GLY A 110 10.45 -9.29 -10.30
C GLY A 110 8.95 -9.24 -10.02
N GLU A 111 8.39 -10.34 -9.50
CA GLU A 111 6.95 -10.42 -9.24
C GLU A 111 6.52 -9.47 -8.09
N PRO A 112 5.47 -8.66 -8.30
CA PRO A 112 4.96 -7.79 -7.26
C PRO A 112 4.30 -8.62 -6.16
N PRO A 113 4.40 -8.21 -4.88
CA PRO A 113 3.75 -8.92 -3.79
C PRO A 113 2.24 -9.11 -4.02
N LYS A 114 1.66 -10.21 -3.52
CA LYS A 114 0.22 -10.44 -3.65
C LYS A 114 -0.59 -9.29 -3.03
N LYS A 115 -1.63 -8.85 -3.75
CA LYS A 115 -2.60 -7.81 -3.33
C LYS A 115 -1.97 -6.45 -3.00
N VAL A 116 -0.88 -6.05 -3.69
CA VAL A 116 -0.21 -4.75 -3.48
C VAL A 116 -1.18 -3.58 -3.63
N LEU A 117 -1.95 -3.50 -4.71
CA LEU A 117 -2.89 -2.39 -4.94
C LEU A 117 -3.95 -2.29 -3.83
N LYS A 118 -4.46 -3.42 -3.32
CA LYS A 118 -5.39 -3.43 -2.18
C LYS A 118 -4.72 -2.90 -0.89
N LYS A 119 -3.44 -3.22 -0.67
CA LYS A 119 -2.66 -2.67 0.45
C LYS A 119 -2.42 -1.17 0.29
N ILE A 120 -2.10 -0.72 -0.92
CA ILE A 120 -1.92 0.70 -1.26
C ILE A 120 -3.21 1.46 -1.00
N ALA A 121 -4.35 1.01 -1.53
CA ALA A 121 -5.66 1.63 -1.29
C ALA A 121 -5.98 1.75 0.21
N ARG A 122 -5.69 0.72 1.01
CA ARG A 122 -5.86 0.80 2.47
C ARG A 122 -4.94 1.84 3.10
N MET A 123 -3.67 1.86 2.71
CA MET A 123 -2.70 2.83 3.23
C MET A 123 -3.05 4.27 2.86
N LEU A 124 -3.51 4.53 1.63
CA LEU A 124 -3.94 5.86 1.20
C LEU A 124 -5.18 6.33 1.97
N ASN A 125 -6.12 5.43 2.25
CA ASN A 125 -7.24 5.70 3.15
C ASN A 125 -6.77 6.01 4.58
N GLU A 126 -5.75 5.31 5.08
CA GLU A 126 -5.17 5.56 6.40
C GLU A 126 -4.40 6.88 6.48
N ASP A 127 -3.71 7.24 5.39
CA ASP A 127 -3.08 8.54 5.15
C ASP A 127 -4.10 9.62 4.78
N GLY A 128 -5.39 9.26 4.76
CA GLY A 128 -6.58 10.11 4.63
C GLY A 128 -6.75 10.82 3.30
N MET A 129 -6.26 10.23 2.22
CA MET A 129 -6.58 10.65 0.85
C MET A 129 -8.10 10.53 0.59
N LYS A 130 -8.63 11.34 -0.32
CA LYS A 130 -10.05 11.32 -0.74
C LYS A 130 -10.25 10.38 -1.93
N ASP A 131 -11.49 9.91 -2.09
CA ASP A 131 -11.96 9.16 -3.27
C ASP A 131 -11.09 7.96 -3.68
N VAL A 132 -10.51 7.26 -2.71
CA VAL A 132 -9.64 6.11 -2.95
C VAL A 132 -10.45 4.96 -3.53
N LYS A 133 -10.28 4.69 -4.82
CA LYS A 133 -10.98 3.64 -5.59
C LYS A 133 -9.97 2.67 -6.20
N LEU A 134 -10.19 1.37 -5.99
CA LEU A 134 -9.41 0.30 -6.62
C LEU A 134 -10.12 -0.19 -7.88
N ILE A 135 -9.53 0.06 -9.05
CA ILE A 135 -10.02 -0.42 -10.35
C ILE A 135 -9.21 -1.67 -10.69
N SER A 136 -9.80 -2.85 -10.48
CA SER A 136 -9.10 -4.14 -10.61
C SER A 136 -9.47 -4.96 -11.84
N SER A 137 -10.59 -4.64 -12.50
CA SER A 137 -11.10 -5.34 -13.68
C SER A 137 -10.43 -4.91 -15.00
N ALA A 138 -9.67 -3.82 -15.01
CA ALA A 138 -9.00 -3.30 -16.20
C ALA A 138 -7.72 -4.12 -16.56
N LYS A 139 -7.28 -4.03 -17.83
CA LYS A 139 -6.01 -4.65 -18.30
C LYS A 139 -4.82 -4.25 -17.42
N VAL A 140 -4.78 -3.00 -17.00
CA VAL A 140 -3.82 -2.48 -16.02
C VAL A 140 -4.60 -2.04 -14.78
N PRO A 141 -4.57 -2.83 -13.70
CA PRO A 141 -5.20 -2.46 -12.44
C PRO A 141 -4.55 -1.22 -11.81
N ILE A 142 -5.37 -0.29 -11.33
CA ILE A 142 -4.91 0.98 -10.75
C ILE A 142 -5.67 1.34 -9.47
N VAL A 143 -5.04 2.15 -8.63
CA VAL A 143 -5.71 2.84 -7.51
C VAL A 143 -5.80 4.32 -7.84
N LYS A 144 -7.02 4.82 -8.00
CA LYS A 144 -7.31 6.25 -8.18
C LYS A 144 -7.62 6.89 -6.83
N PHE A 145 -7.14 8.10 -6.59
CA PHE A 145 -7.45 8.87 -5.39
C PHE A 145 -7.17 10.36 -5.62
N THR A 146 -7.66 11.19 -4.71
CA THR A 146 -7.39 12.64 -4.71
C THR A 146 -6.59 12.99 -3.46
N ASP A 147 -5.48 13.69 -3.64
CA ASP A 147 -4.73 14.21 -2.50
C ASP A 147 -5.52 15.29 -1.77
N THR A 148 -5.71 15.12 -0.46
CA THR A 148 -6.50 16.05 0.35
C THR A 148 -5.96 17.48 0.39
N GLN A 149 -4.64 17.64 0.27
CA GLN A 149 -4.00 18.95 0.45
C GLN A 149 -3.95 19.73 -0.86
N SER A 150 -3.58 19.08 -1.95
CA SER A 150 -3.45 19.73 -3.25
C SER A 150 -4.70 19.66 -4.11
N LEU A 151 -5.66 18.79 -3.77
CA LEU A 151 -6.83 18.44 -4.57
C LEU A 151 -6.48 17.86 -5.94
N ILE A 152 -5.24 17.38 -6.12
CA ILE A 152 -4.77 16.81 -7.37
C ILE A 152 -5.17 15.32 -7.44
N PRO A 153 -5.83 14.88 -8.52
CA PRO A 153 -6.08 13.47 -8.78
C PRO A 153 -4.77 12.72 -9.07
N VAL A 154 -4.65 11.52 -8.52
CA VAL A 154 -3.46 10.66 -8.67
C VAL A 154 -3.89 9.22 -8.94
N ASP A 155 -3.26 8.63 -9.95
CA ASP A 155 -3.46 7.24 -10.34
C ASP A 155 -2.18 6.44 -10.09
N ILE A 156 -2.26 5.34 -9.33
CA ILE A 156 -1.12 4.45 -9.06
C ILE A 156 -1.36 3.09 -9.72
N SER A 157 -0.47 2.74 -10.64
CA SER A 157 -0.35 1.41 -11.26
C SER A 157 0.84 0.63 -10.68
N VAL A 158 0.90 -0.68 -10.92
CA VAL A 158 2.01 -1.56 -10.50
C VAL A 158 2.62 -2.23 -11.73
N ASN A 159 3.95 -2.15 -11.86
CA ASN A 159 4.72 -2.75 -12.96
C ASN A 159 4.20 -2.40 -14.38
N ASN A 160 3.67 -1.20 -14.56
CA ASN A 160 3.29 -0.64 -15.86
C ASN A 160 4.48 0.05 -16.54
N ASN A 161 5.59 -0.68 -16.70
CA ASN A 161 6.86 -0.14 -17.15
C ASN A 161 6.81 0.40 -18.58
N LEU A 162 5.99 -0.19 -19.46
CA LEU A 162 5.88 0.23 -20.85
C LEU A 162 5.36 1.67 -20.99
N SER A 163 4.51 2.10 -20.06
CA SER A 163 3.97 3.46 -20.05
C SER A 163 5.05 4.53 -19.83
N ILE A 164 6.18 4.19 -19.21
CA ILE A 164 7.33 5.10 -19.04
C ILE A 164 7.97 5.37 -20.41
N TYR A 165 8.18 4.33 -21.22
CA TYR A 165 8.72 4.47 -22.58
C TYR A 165 7.75 5.19 -23.51
N ASN A 166 6.45 4.90 -23.42
CA ASN A 166 5.40 5.64 -24.15
C ASN A 166 5.41 7.13 -23.81
N THR A 167 5.64 7.47 -22.54
CA THR A 167 5.74 8.86 -22.08
C THR A 167 6.97 9.55 -22.64
N GLU A 168 8.11 8.86 -22.64
CA GLU A 168 9.36 9.36 -23.22
C GLU A 168 9.23 9.57 -24.74
N LEU A 169 8.61 8.65 -25.47
CA LEU A 169 8.35 8.81 -26.90
C LEU A 169 7.52 10.07 -27.20
N GLN A 170 6.43 10.28 -26.45
CA GLN A 170 5.60 11.48 -26.60
C GLN A 170 6.37 12.76 -26.30
N LYS A 171 7.22 12.73 -25.28
CA LYS A 171 8.08 13.86 -24.91
C LYS A 171 9.02 14.21 -26.06
N ARG A 172 9.70 13.22 -26.64
CA ARG A 172 10.61 13.43 -27.79
C ARG A 172 9.88 13.99 -29.00
N TYR A 173 8.68 13.51 -29.32
CA TYR A 173 7.87 14.11 -30.38
C TYR A 173 7.54 15.59 -30.13
N CYS A 174 7.29 15.98 -28.86
CA CYS A 174 7.05 17.37 -28.51
C CYS A 174 8.30 18.26 -28.58
N GLU A 175 9.50 17.66 -28.57
CA GLU A 175 10.78 18.36 -28.70
C GLU A 175 11.19 18.59 -30.17
N VAL A 176 10.57 17.87 -31.12
CA VAL A 176 10.87 18.00 -32.56
C VAL A 176 10.41 19.35 -33.14
N ASP A 177 9.18 19.78 -32.83
CA ASP A 177 8.61 21.02 -33.36
C ASP A 177 7.74 21.71 -32.30
N GLN A 178 7.92 23.02 -32.14
CA GLN A 178 7.25 23.83 -31.12
C GLN A 178 5.72 23.84 -31.22
N ARG A 179 5.16 23.58 -32.41
CA ARG A 179 3.71 23.54 -32.69
C ARG A 179 3.04 22.26 -32.20
N VAL A 180 3.81 21.18 -32.04
CA VAL A 180 3.31 19.83 -31.71
C VAL A 180 2.61 19.82 -30.37
N LYS A 181 3.25 20.40 -29.35
CA LYS A 181 2.69 20.45 -27.99
C LYS A 181 1.39 21.27 -27.92
N PRO A 182 1.33 22.52 -28.43
CA PRO A 182 0.08 23.28 -28.56
C PRO A 182 -1.02 22.50 -29.28
N PHE A 183 -0.71 21.90 -30.43
CA PHE A 183 -1.66 21.13 -31.23
C PHE A 183 -2.25 19.94 -30.45
N ILE A 184 -1.40 19.12 -29.82
CA ILE A 184 -1.85 17.96 -29.04
C ILE A 184 -2.69 18.42 -27.83
N LEU A 185 -2.29 19.49 -27.13
CA LEU A 185 -3.07 20.03 -26.02
C LEU A 185 -4.45 20.52 -26.46
N ALA A 186 -4.56 21.16 -27.63
CA ALA A 186 -5.83 21.58 -28.20
C ALA A 186 -6.75 20.39 -28.50
N VAL A 187 -6.24 19.34 -29.17
CA VAL A 187 -6.99 18.11 -29.45
C VAL A 187 -7.44 17.42 -28.15
N LYS A 188 -6.55 17.31 -27.15
CA LYS A 188 -6.88 16.70 -25.85
C LYS A 188 -7.96 17.49 -25.11
N TYR A 189 -7.86 18.82 -25.11
CA TYR A 189 -8.84 19.67 -24.45
C TYR A 189 -10.21 19.58 -25.09
N TRP A 190 -10.27 19.64 -26.43
CA TRP A 190 -11.49 19.40 -27.19
C TRP A 190 -12.10 18.04 -26.85
N ALA A 191 -11.33 16.95 -26.99
CA ALA A 191 -11.82 15.60 -26.75
C ALA A 191 -12.35 15.40 -25.33
N ARG A 192 -11.66 15.98 -24.32
CA ARG A 192 -12.10 15.94 -22.93
C ARG A 192 -13.40 16.70 -22.71
N ASN A 193 -13.50 17.94 -23.19
CA ASN A 193 -14.69 18.75 -22.97
C ASN A 193 -15.91 18.18 -23.71
N ARG A 194 -15.70 17.54 -24.87
CA ARG A 194 -16.76 16.86 -25.62
C ARG A 194 -17.12 15.46 -25.10
N GLY A 195 -16.50 14.99 -24.01
CA GLY A 195 -16.83 13.72 -23.38
C GLY A 195 -16.31 12.47 -24.11
N ILE A 196 -15.45 12.64 -25.11
CA ILE A 196 -14.91 11.54 -25.93
C ILE A 196 -13.49 11.12 -25.52
N CYS A 197 -13.10 11.43 -24.29
CA CYS A 197 -11.79 11.15 -23.69
C CYS A 197 -11.89 10.35 -22.38
N ASP A 198 -12.89 9.47 -22.26
CA ASP A 198 -13.12 8.64 -21.08
C ASP A 198 -13.30 7.15 -21.45
N PRO A 199 -12.24 6.32 -21.30
CA PRO A 199 -12.31 4.88 -21.53
C PRO A 199 -13.31 4.13 -20.65
N ALA A 200 -13.66 4.67 -19.47
CA ALA A 200 -14.65 4.04 -18.61
C ALA A 200 -16.07 4.18 -19.19
N SER A 201 -16.30 5.21 -19.99
CA SER A 201 -17.56 5.51 -20.67
C SER A 201 -17.54 5.09 -22.14
N GLY A 202 -16.69 4.13 -22.52
CA GLY A 202 -16.71 3.57 -23.88
C GLY A 202 -16.06 4.44 -24.97
N THR A 203 -15.25 5.44 -24.61
CA THR A 203 -14.57 6.34 -25.57
C THR A 203 -13.04 6.22 -25.52
N PHE A 204 -12.32 6.98 -26.35
CA PHE A 204 -10.86 6.91 -26.40
C PHE A 204 -10.21 7.42 -25.13
N SER A 205 -8.99 6.94 -24.83
CA SER A 205 -8.16 7.52 -23.77
C SER A 205 -7.46 8.79 -24.26
N SER A 206 -7.00 9.63 -23.33
CA SER A 206 -6.13 10.76 -23.66
C SER A 206 -4.85 10.31 -24.39
N TYR A 207 -4.35 9.11 -24.06
CA TYR A 207 -3.20 8.50 -24.74
C TYR A 207 -3.52 8.19 -26.21
N ALA A 208 -4.68 7.58 -26.50
CA ALA A 208 -5.12 7.29 -27.87
C ALA A 208 -5.27 8.56 -28.71
N TRP A 209 -5.92 9.61 -28.18
CA TRP A 209 -6.02 10.91 -28.86
C TRP A 209 -4.65 11.55 -29.12
N THR A 210 -3.69 11.36 -28.22
CA THR A 210 -2.32 11.84 -28.42
C THR A 210 -1.65 11.11 -29.59
N LEU A 211 -1.80 9.79 -29.71
CA LEU A 211 -1.26 9.04 -30.84
C LEU A 211 -1.95 9.37 -32.17
N ILE A 212 -3.27 9.57 -32.16
CA ILE A 212 -4.03 10.01 -33.33
C ILE A 212 -3.52 11.39 -33.79
N ALA A 213 -3.30 12.32 -32.85
CA ALA A 213 -2.74 13.63 -33.14
C ALA A 213 -1.31 13.53 -33.71
N ILE A 214 -0.41 12.74 -33.09
CA ILE A 214 0.95 12.52 -33.60
C ILE A 214 0.94 11.94 -35.01
N ASN A 215 0.18 10.87 -35.25
CA ASN A 215 0.09 10.24 -36.56
C ASN A 215 -0.51 11.18 -37.62
N SER A 216 -1.42 12.07 -37.22
CA SER A 216 -1.98 13.07 -38.13
C SER A 216 -0.91 14.02 -38.67
N LEU A 217 0.06 14.43 -37.82
CA LEU A 217 1.19 15.29 -38.17
C LEU A 217 2.26 14.53 -38.99
N GLN A 218 2.45 13.23 -38.72
CA GLN A 218 3.34 12.36 -39.50
C GLN A 218 2.79 12.08 -40.91
N SER A 219 1.47 11.94 -41.02
CA SER A 219 0.79 11.56 -42.26
C SER A 219 0.27 12.76 -43.07
N MET A 220 0.81 13.95 -42.85
CA MET A 220 0.52 15.13 -43.69
C MET A 220 1.27 15.02 -45.02
N GLU A 221 0.78 15.72 -46.06
CA GLU A 221 1.45 15.78 -47.36
C GLU A 221 2.88 16.31 -47.24
N VAL A 222 3.06 17.32 -46.39
CA VAL A 222 4.35 17.75 -45.86
C VAL A 222 4.37 17.34 -44.38
N PRO A 223 5.07 16.24 -44.02
CA PRO A 223 5.14 15.76 -42.64
C PRO A 223 5.78 16.80 -41.72
N ILE A 224 5.16 17.00 -40.56
CA ILE A 224 5.70 17.88 -39.49
C ILE A 224 6.49 17.07 -38.48
N LEU A 225 6.12 15.80 -38.29
CA LEU A 225 6.80 14.88 -37.40
C LEU A 225 7.44 13.74 -38.20
N PRO A 226 8.69 13.36 -37.88
CA PRO A 226 9.31 12.18 -38.47
C PRO A 226 8.78 10.92 -37.80
N ASN A 227 9.24 9.75 -38.24
CA ASN A 227 9.12 8.54 -37.45
C ASN A 227 10.31 8.45 -36.49
N LEU A 228 10.06 8.51 -35.18
CA LEU A 228 11.12 8.36 -34.16
C LEU A 228 11.33 6.90 -33.73
N SER A 229 10.50 5.96 -34.18
CA SER A 229 10.64 4.54 -33.79
C SER A 229 11.64 3.84 -34.72
N LYS A 230 12.82 3.45 -34.20
CA LYS A 230 13.89 2.83 -35.01
C LYS A 230 13.57 1.39 -35.42
N GLN A 231 12.99 0.63 -34.50
CA GLN A 231 12.65 -0.80 -34.68
C GLN A 231 13.85 -1.69 -35.05
N ASP A 232 15.06 -1.32 -34.63
CA ASP A 232 16.32 -2.01 -34.94
C ASP A 232 16.74 -3.00 -33.85
N GLY A 233 15.96 -3.12 -32.77
CA GLY A 233 16.27 -3.96 -31.61
C GLY A 233 17.46 -3.47 -30.78
N SER A 234 17.91 -2.22 -30.96
CA SER A 234 19.03 -1.65 -30.19
C SER A 234 18.73 -1.55 -28.70
N ASP A 235 17.49 -1.24 -28.32
CA ASP A 235 17.01 -1.15 -26.95
C ASP A 235 15.87 -2.16 -26.69
N MET A 236 16.23 -3.37 -26.28
CA MET A 236 15.28 -4.44 -25.94
C MET A 236 15.05 -4.54 -24.43
N VAL A 237 13.79 -4.45 -24.01
CA VAL A 237 13.41 -4.51 -22.59
C VAL A 237 12.45 -5.67 -22.34
N THR A 238 12.67 -6.42 -21.25
CA THR A 238 11.78 -7.51 -20.84
C THR A 238 10.86 -7.04 -19.72
N ILE A 239 9.55 -7.01 -19.99
CA ILE A 239 8.51 -6.60 -19.03
C ILE A 239 7.54 -7.76 -18.87
N GLN A 240 7.41 -8.29 -17.64
CA GLN A 240 6.53 -9.41 -17.31
C GLN A 240 6.73 -10.64 -18.23
N GLY A 241 7.98 -10.95 -18.57
CA GLY A 241 8.35 -12.09 -19.42
C GLY A 241 8.17 -11.86 -20.93
N LYS A 242 7.66 -10.71 -21.36
CA LYS A 242 7.56 -10.32 -22.77
C LYS A 242 8.68 -9.36 -23.14
N LYS A 243 9.31 -9.57 -24.30
CA LYS A 243 10.31 -8.66 -24.87
C LYS A 243 9.64 -7.60 -25.70
N TYR A 244 10.01 -6.34 -25.48
CA TYR A 244 9.56 -5.18 -26.24
C TYR A 244 10.78 -4.46 -26.79
N ASP A 245 10.71 -4.08 -28.05
CA ASP A 245 11.66 -3.16 -28.68
C ASP A 245 11.19 -1.74 -28.36
N VAL A 246 11.98 -1.01 -27.58
CA VAL A 246 11.71 0.39 -27.19
C VAL A 246 12.72 1.34 -27.79
N SER A 247 13.37 0.95 -28.90
CA SER A 247 14.37 1.74 -29.61
C SER A 247 13.76 2.98 -30.25
N MET A 248 14.26 4.15 -29.86
CA MET A 248 13.75 5.45 -30.32
C MET A 248 14.90 6.39 -30.68
N ASP A 249 14.73 7.17 -31.73
CA ASP A 249 15.61 8.28 -32.07
C ASP A 249 15.46 9.46 -31.10
N ASN A 250 16.50 10.28 -31.02
CA ASN A 250 16.42 11.57 -30.34
C ASN A 250 15.82 12.60 -31.30
N ALA A 251 15.11 13.60 -30.78
CA ALA A 251 14.52 14.65 -31.62
C ALA A 251 15.57 15.33 -32.53
N ASN A 252 16.80 15.49 -32.03
CA ASN A 252 17.90 16.15 -32.72
C ASN A 252 18.67 15.26 -33.71
N SER A 253 18.44 13.94 -33.71
CA SER A 253 19.20 12.99 -34.55
C SER A 253 18.55 12.70 -35.90
N VAL A 254 17.33 13.20 -36.14
CA VAL A 254 16.61 12.98 -37.39
C VAL A 254 16.82 14.15 -38.34
N ALA A 255 16.96 13.87 -39.64
CA ALA A 255 17.10 14.90 -40.66
C ALA A 255 15.95 15.92 -40.56
N PRO A 256 16.25 17.23 -40.64
CA PRO A 256 15.22 18.26 -40.57
C PRO A 256 14.21 18.04 -41.69
N LEU A 257 12.93 17.99 -41.32
CA LEU A 257 11.83 17.92 -42.27
C LEU A 257 11.73 19.24 -43.04
N LYS A 258 11.06 19.19 -44.21
CA LYS A 258 10.83 20.39 -45.02
C LYS A 258 10.18 21.47 -44.15
N ALA A 259 10.69 22.70 -44.25
CA ALA A 259 10.17 23.83 -43.51
C ALA A 259 8.70 24.04 -43.86
N ASP A 260 7.86 23.86 -42.86
CA ASP A 260 6.43 24.09 -42.94
C ASP A 260 6.07 25.31 -42.11
N GLN A 261 5.41 26.29 -42.72
CA GLN A 261 5.09 27.58 -42.08
C GLN A 261 3.67 27.63 -41.52
N ARG A 262 2.93 26.51 -41.51
CA ARG A 262 1.54 26.51 -41.09
C ARG A 262 1.38 26.78 -39.60
N THR A 263 0.37 27.53 -39.22
CA THR A 263 0.09 27.84 -37.81
C THR A 263 -0.59 26.67 -37.10
N VAL A 264 -0.68 26.71 -35.76
CA VAL A 264 -1.33 25.62 -34.99
C VAL A 264 -2.82 25.52 -35.38
N ALA A 265 -3.47 26.66 -35.60
CA ALA A 265 -4.84 26.70 -36.10
C ALA A 265 -5.02 25.98 -37.44
N GLU A 266 -4.11 26.19 -38.40
CA GLU A 266 -4.16 25.51 -39.71
C GLU A 266 -4.00 23.99 -39.56
N LEU A 267 -3.08 23.54 -38.71
CA LEU A 267 -2.91 22.11 -38.43
C LEU A 267 -4.17 21.50 -37.82
N LEU A 268 -4.85 22.24 -36.94
CA LEU A 268 -6.08 21.81 -36.30
C LEU A 268 -7.27 21.75 -37.27
N ILE A 269 -7.41 22.74 -38.15
CA ILE A 269 -8.40 22.73 -39.23
C ILE A 269 -8.16 21.52 -40.14
N MET A 270 -6.91 21.26 -40.51
CA MET A 270 -6.53 20.10 -41.32
C MET A 270 -6.82 18.77 -40.62
N PHE A 271 -6.58 18.70 -39.30
CA PHE A 271 -6.89 17.52 -38.49
C PHE A 271 -8.36 17.14 -38.57
N PHE A 272 -9.27 18.09 -38.27
CA PHE A 272 -10.71 17.86 -38.34
C PHE A 272 -11.20 17.62 -39.77
N THR A 273 -10.63 18.33 -40.75
CA THR A 273 -10.95 18.14 -42.17
C THR A 273 -10.59 16.72 -42.62
N LYS A 274 -9.40 16.23 -42.25
CA LYS A 274 -8.91 14.90 -42.62
C LYS A 274 -9.73 13.81 -41.95
N LEU A 275 -10.01 13.92 -40.65
CA LEU A 275 -10.89 12.95 -39.98
C LEU A 275 -12.31 12.96 -40.58
N THR A 276 -12.82 14.13 -40.96
CA THR A 276 -14.16 14.21 -41.56
C THR A 276 -14.21 13.59 -42.96
N LYS A 277 -13.33 14.03 -43.87
CA LYS A 277 -13.34 13.65 -45.30
C LYS A 277 -12.66 12.30 -45.58
N HIS A 278 -11.63 11.96 -44.81
CA HIS A 278 -10.78 10.78 -45.01
C HIS A 278 -10.68 9.99 -43.71
N TRP A 279 -11.80 9.42 -43.26
CA TRP A 279 -11.85 8.62 -42.04
C TRP A 279 -10.83 7.46 -42.08
N PRO A 280 -9.74 7.53 -41.28
CA PRO A 280 -8.59 6.65 -41.47
C PRO A 280 -8.94 5.18 -41.20
N TRP A 281 -9.87 4.95 -40.27
CA TRP A 281 -10.26 3.61 -39.84
C TRP A 281 -11.10 2.84 -40.85
N ASN A 282 -11.55 3.44 -41.96
CA ASN A 282 -12.26 2.69 -43.00
C ASN A 282 -11.41 1.55 -43.59
N LYS A 283 -10.13 1.82 -43.87
CA LYS A 283 -9.22 0.85 -44.51
C LYS A 283 -7.91 0.65 -43.75
N SER A 284 -7.65 1.48 -42.76
CA SER A 284 -6.32 1.57 -42.13
C SER A 284 -6.37 1.52 -40.61
N VAL A 285 -5.18 1.32 -40.03
CA VAL A 285 -4.84 1.38 -38.62
C VAL A 285 -3.95 2.59 -38.41
N VAL A 286 -4.23 3.38 -37.37
CA VAL A 286 -3.38 4.50 -36.96
C VAL A 286 -2.15 3.94 -36.26
N SER A 287 -0.95 4.19 -36.81
CA SER A 287 0.31 3.69 -36.26
C SER A 287 1.37 4.78 -36.22
N VAL A 288 1.71 5.21 -35.00
CA VAL A 288 2.83 6.15 -34.78
C VAL A 288 4.17 5.47 -35.03
N ARG A 289 4.26 4.15 -34.76
CA ARG A 289 5.47 3.35 -34.94
C ARG A 289 5.88 3.22 -36.41
N GLU A 290 4.92 3.13 -37.33
CA GLU A 290 5.23 3.11 -38.77
C GLU A 290 5.33 4.52 -39.38
N GLY A 291 4.98 5.57 -38.61
CA GLY A 291 4.94 6.95 -39.09
C GLY A 291 3.86 7.23 -40.14
N LYS A 292 2.93 6.28 -40.37
CA LYS A 292 1.90 6.36 -41.41
C LYS A 292 0.70 5.49 -41.08
N LEU A 293 -0.37 5.65 -41.84
CA LEU A 293 -1.52 4.74 -41.80
C LEU A 293 -1.14 3.39 -42.41
N ILE A 294 -1.43 2.30 -41.69
CA ILE A 294 -1.17 0.92 -42.15
C ILE A 294 -2.48 0.29 -42.63
N SER A 295 -2.48 -0.46 -43.73
CA SER A 295 -3.67 -1.23 -44.12
C SER A 295 -4.08 -2.25 -43.04
N ARG A 296 -5.40 -2.37 -42.81
CA ARG A 296 -5.97 -3.40 -41.91
C ARG A 296 -5.57 -4.82 -42.30
N ASN A 297 -5.46 -5.10 -43.61
CA ASN A 297 -5.04 -6.41 -44.13
C ASN A 297 -3.61 -6.73 -43.69
N LYS A 298 -2.69 -5.77 -43.83
CA LYS A 298 -1.28 -5.93 -43.44
C LYS A 298 -1.14 -6.18 -41.94
N LYS A 299 -1.97 -5.53 -41.10
CA LYS A 299 -1.91 -5.67 -39.64
C LYS A 299 -2.70 -6.87 -39.09
N GLY A 300 -3.68 -7.37 -39.83
CA GLY A 300 -4.62 -8.40 -39.38
C GLY A 300 -5.72 -7.88 -38.44
N TRP A 301 -5.93 -6.56 -38.39
CA TRP A 301 -6.92 -5.89 -37.53
C TRP A 301 -8.18 -5.51 -38.31
N GLN A 302 -8.91 -6.53 -38.77
CA GLN A 302 -10.21 -6.36 -39.41
C GLN A 302 -11.30 -6.07 -38.39
N HIS A 303 -12.37 -5.36 -38.82
CA HIS A 303 -13.58 -5.21 -38.04
C HIS A 303 -14.14 -6.58 -37.67
N LYS A 304 -14.12 -6.91 -36.39
CA LYS A 304 -14.78 -8.13 -35.90
C LYS A 304 -16.22 -7.81 -35.54
N LYS A 305 -17.12 -8.77 -35.77
CA LYS A 305 -18.51 -8.70 -35.31
C LYS A 305 -18.58 -8.85 -33.78
N PRO A 306 -19.62 -8.31 -33.12
CA PRO A 306 -20.70 -7.50 -33.69
C PRO A 306 -20.24 -6.07 -34.02
N HIS A 307 -20.75 -5.52 -35.11
CA HIS A 307 -20.46 -4.15 -35.55
C HIS A 307 -21.31 -3.12 -34.78
N ALA A 308 -20.87 -1.86 -34.72
CA ALA A 308 -21.55 -0.83 -33.93
C ALA A 308 -22.99 -0.56 -34.41
N ASP A 309 -23.22 -0.63 -35.71
CA ASP A 309 -24.53 -0.49 -36.35
C ASP A 309 -25.48 -1.65 -36.04
N GLU A 310 -24.96 -2.88 -35.98
CA GLU A 310 -25.72 -4.07 -35.58
C GLU A 310 -26.19 -3.96 -34.12
N ILE A 311 -25.32 -3.45 -33.23
CA ILE A 311 -25.62 -3.30 -31.79
C ILE A 311 -26.66 -2.20 -31.56
N LEU A 312 -26.58 -1.05 -32.25
CA LEU A 312 -27.58 0.00 -32.06
C LEU A 312 -28.99 -0.36 -32.57
N LYS A 313 -29.11 -1.41 -33.41
CA LYS A 313 -30.39 -1.95 -33.89
C LYS A 313 -31.05 -2.88 -32.86
N GLY A 314 -30.28 -3.73 -32.20
CA GLY A 314 -30.78 -4.63 -31.15
C GLY A 314 -30.66 -3.97 -29.78
N GLY A 315 -31.76 -3.75 -29.06
CA GLY A 315 -31.76 -3.04 -27.77
C GLY A 315 -31.00 -3.68 -26.60
N GLU A 316 -30.06 -4.60 -26.87
CA GLU A 316 -29.26 -5.32 -25.87
C GLU A 316 -27.87 -4.69 -25.67
N ASN A 317 -27.38 -4.69 -24.42
CA ASN A 317 -26.03 -4.25 -24.07
C ASN A 317 -24.97 -5.29 -24.49
N ILE A 318 -24.73 -5.40 -25.80
CA ILE A 318 -23.74 -6.30 -26.39
C ILE A 318 -22.39 -5.59 -26.48
N ARG A 319 -21.31 -6.30 -26.15
CA ARG A 319 -19.94 -5.77 -26.28
C ARG A 319 -19.55 -5.62 -27.76
N LEU A 320 -19.06 -4.43 -28.12
CA LEU A 320 -18.55 -4.15 -29.45
C LEU A 320 -17.42 -5.11 -29.85
N GLY A 321 -17.43 -5.55 -31.11
CA GLY A 321 -16.36 -6.34 -31.69
C GLY A 321 -15.01 -5.59 -31.70
N LYS A 322 -13.91 -6.35 -31.70
CA LYS A 322 -12.56 -5.77 -31.67
C LYS A 322 -12.23 -4.99 -32.95
N HIS A 323 -11.31 -4.04 -32.82
CA HIS A 323 -10.71 -3.27 -33.92
C HIS A 323 -11.68 -2.36 -34.68
N SER A 324 -12.62 -1.73 -33.97
CA SER A 324 -13.55 -0.75 -34.56
C SER A 324 -12.79 0.49 -35.08
N LEU A 325 -12.08 1.22 -34.20
CA LEU A 325 -11.29 2.38 -34.59
C LEU A 325 -9.81 2.17 -34.23
N PRO A 326 -9.12 1.18 -34.84
CA PRO A 326 -7.86 0.67 -34.34
C PRO A 326 -6.76 1.73 -34.31
N VAL A 327 -6.14 1.86 -33.13
CA VAL A 327 -4.95 2.69 -32.90
C VAL A 327 -3.90 1.79 -32.24
N GLU A 328 -2.77 1.62 -32.92
CA GLU A 328 -1.67 0.76 -32.45
C GLU A 328 -0.86 1.45 -31.35
N ASP A 329 -0.61 0.72 -30.25
CA ASP A 329 0.41 1.12 -29.27
C ASP A 329 1.83 0.97 -29.89
N PRO A 330 2.69 2.00 -29.83
CA PRO A 330 3.99 1.99 -30.50
C PRO A 330 4.93 0.87 -30.03
N PHE A 331 4.78 0.37 -28.81
CA PHE A 331 5.67 -0.68 -28.28
C PHE A 331 4.92 -2.02 -28.09
N ASP A 332 3.68 -2.02 -27.60
CA ASP A 332 2.83 -3.22 -27.54
C ASP A 332 2.07 -3.40 -28.86
N GLN A 333 2.74 -3.97 -29.86
CA GLN A 333 2.25 -4.11 -31.24
C GLN A 333 0.95 -4.90 -31.38
N PHE A 334 0.55 -5.65 -30.36
CA PHE A 334 -0.71 -6.41 -30.31
C PHE A 334 -1.82 -5.67 -29.59
N HIS A 335 -1.51 -4.52 -28.99
CA HIS A 335 -2.46 -3.68 -28.30
C HIS A 335 -3.07 -2.66 -29.24
N ASP A 336 -4.34 -2.91 -29.51
CA ASP A 336 -5.24 -1.90 -30.05
C ASP A 336 -5.84 -1.10 -28.89
N LEU A 337 -5.71 0.23 -28.94
CA LEU A 337 -6.25 1.14 -27.92
C LEU A 337 -7.77 1.35 -28.06
N SER A 338 -8.38 0.94 -29.19
CA SER A 338 -9.82 1.06 -29.44
C SER A 338 -10.66 -0.07 -28.83
N ILE A 339 -10.03 -1.05 -28.19
CA ILE A 339 -10.73 -2.18 -27.54
C ILE A 339 -11.64 -1.77 -26.36
N VAL A 340 -11.49 -0.54 -25.88
CA VAL A 340 -12.31 0.06 -24.81
C VAL A 340 -13.59 0.67 -25.36
N LEU A 341 -13.70 0.85 -26.68
CA LEU A 341 -14.84 1.49 -27.30
C LEU A 341 -16.08 0.60 -27.25
N ASP A 342 -17.22 1.21 -26.98
CA ASP A 342 -18.54 0.62 -27.21
C ASP A 342 -19.19 1.22 -28.46
N ALA A 343 -20.38 0.73 -28.82
CA ALA A 343 -21.06 1.19 -30.01
C ALA A 343 -21.40 2.69 -29.92
N GLU A 344 -21.90 3.15 -28.77
CA GLU A 344 -22.30 4.55 -28.55
C GLU A 344 -21.11 5.50 -28.64
N GLY A 345 -19.98 5.15 -28.00
CA GLY A 345 -18.77 5.95 -28.00
C GLY A 345 -18.14 6.08 -29.39
N VAL A 346 -18.23 5.05 -30.24
CA VAL A 346 -17.78 5.16 -31.65
C VAL A 346 -18.59 6.19 -32.42
N TYR A 347 -19.92 6.18 -32.27
CA TYR A 347 -20.79 7.15 -32.92
C TYR A 347 -20.62 8.55 -32.34
N GLU A 348 -20.43 8.66 -31.03
CA GLU A 348 -20.18 9.94 -30.38
C GLU A 348 -18.86 10.57 -30.85
N ILE A 349 -17.79 9.77 -31.02
CA ILE A 349 -16.54 10.25 -31.61
C ILE A 349 -16.76 10.76 -33.04
N ARG A 350 -17.52 10.02 -33.86
CA ARG A 350 -17.79 10.43 -35.24
C ARG A 350 -18.63 11.71 -35.31
N ASP A 351 -19.68 11.80 -34.50
CA ASP A 351 -20.59 12.95 -34.43
C ASP A 351 -19.86 14.22 -33.97
N GLU A 352 -19.02 14.12 -32.93
CA GLU A 352 -18.27 15.26 -32.41
C GLU A 352 -17.17 15.73 -33.38
N VAL A 353 -16.55 14.83 -34.17
CA VAL A 353 -15.64 15.22 -35.26
C VAL A 353 -16.39 16.00 -36.35
N LEU A 354 -17.56 15.51 -36.76
CA LEU A 354 -18.40 16.19 -37.75
C LEU A 354 -18.88 17.55 -37.25
N ARG A 355 -19.29 17.61 -35.98
CA ARG A 355 -19.65 18.85 -35.29
C ARG A 355 -18.51 19.86 -35.30
N ALA A 356 -17.31 19.46 -34.89
CA ALA A 356 -16.14 20.33 -34.86
C ALA A 356 -15.83 20.88 -36.26
N PHE A 357 -15.86 20.02 -37.29
CA PHE A 357 -15.68 20.45 -38.68
C PHE A 357 -16.78 21.41 -39.16
N SER A 358 -18.04 21.17 -38.80
CA SER A 358 -19.17 22.05 -39.13
C SER A 358 -18.99 23.44 -38.51
N LEU A 359 -18.59 23.52 -37.24
CA LEU A 359 -18.31 24.79 -36.56
C LEU A 359 -17.12 25.55 -37.17
N ILE A 360 -16.06 24.82 -37.53
CA ILE A 360 -14.89 25.41 -38.19
C ILE A 360 -15.29 26.02 -39.54
N ASN A 361 -16.12 25.35 -40.34
CA ASN A 361 -16.63 25.89 -41.60
C ASN A 361 -17.56 27.10 -41.41
N LYS A 362 -18.22 27.20 -40.25
CA LYS A 362 -19.01 28.38 -39.85
C LYS A 362 -18.17 29.49 -39.22
N CYS A 363 -16.84 29.37 -39.22
CA CYS A 363 -15.92 30.32 -38.60
C CYS A 363 -16.21 30.58 -37.11
N SER A 364 -16.65 29.55 -36.37
CA SER A 364 -16.96 29.65 -34.94
C SER A 364 -15.69 29.70 -34.07
N ASP A 365 -15.82 30.34 -32.90
CA ASP A 365 -14.74 30.48 -31.92
C ASP A 365 -14.35 29.15 -31.27
N TRP A 366 -13.09 29.08 -30.80
CA TRP A 366 -12.51 27.94 -30.10
C TRP A 366 -13.30 27.52 -28.86
N GLU A 367 -13.85 28.50 -28.13
CA GLU A 367 -14.67 28.26 -26.95
C GLU A 367 -15.94 27.46 -27.30
N LEU A 368 -16.62 27.82 -28.38
CA LEU A 368 -17.81 27.09 -28.85
C LEU A 368 -17.46 25.70 -29.40
N ILE A 369 -16.30 25.55 -30.05
CA ILE A 369 -15.81 24.24 -30.51
C ILE A 369 -15.55 23.30 -29.33
N CYS A 370 -15.01 23.83 -28.23
CA CYS A 370 -14.65 23.07 -27.03
C CYS A 370 -15.67 23.16 -25.89
N GLU A 371 -16.91 23.60 -26.18
CA GLU A 371 -17.96 23.71 -25.18
C GLU A 371 -18.13 22.37 -24.43
N PRO A 372 -18.19 22.34 -23.08
CA PRO A 372 -18.38 21.10 -22.35
C PRO A 372 -19.74 20.45 -22.62
N LYS A 373 -19.74 19.22 -23.16
CA LYS A 373 -20.98 18.45 -23.37
C LYS A 373 -21.63 18.01 -22.05
N TYR A 374 -20.79 17.67 -21.07
CA TYR A 374 -21.21 17.25 -19.73
C TYR A 374 -20.54 18.16 -18.67
N PRO A 375 -21.07 19.38 -18.41
CA PRO A 375 -20.45 20.36 -17.52
C PRO A 375 -20.18 19.83 -16.10
N ASN A 376 -21.05 18.95 -15.60
CA ASN A 376 -20.91 18.35 -14.27
C ASN A 376 -19.70 17.41 -14.13
N LEU A 377 -19.19 16.87 -15.23
CA LEU A 377 -18.06 15.93 -15.26
C LEU A 377 -16.73 16.63 -15.57
N VAL A 378 -16.78 17.81 -16.20
CA VAL A 378 -15.61 18.56 -16.64
C VAL A 378 -15.44 19.79 -15.78
N ASN A 379 -14.62 19.67 -14.72
CA ASN A 379 -14.24 20.84 -13.93
C ASN A 379 -13.10 21.60 -14.63
N ASN A 380 -13.46 22.64 -15.38
CA ASN A 380 -12.51 23.55 -16.03
C ASN A 380 -11.93 24.60 -15.07
N ALA A 381 -12.56 24.82 -13.91
CA ALA A 381 -11.99 25.69 -12.88
C ALA A 381 -10.84 24.93 -12.20
N PRO A 382 -9.61 25.45 -12.23
CA PRO A 382 -8.54 24.85 -11.47
C PRO A 382 -8.88 25.05 -9.99
N GLN A 383 -9.18 23.98 -9.26
CA GLN A 383 -9.16 24.02 -7.80
C GLN A 383 -7.70 24.15 -7.40
N LEU A 384 -7.25 25.40 -7.33
CA LEU A 384 -5.83 25.74 -7.33
C LEU A 384 -5.22 25.47 -5.96
N ASP A 385 -6.01 25.45 -4.87
CA ASP A 385 -5.44 25.41 -3.52
C ASP A 385 -6.40 24.92 -2.43
N LEU A 386 -5.82 24.37 -1.36
CA LEU A 386 -6.49 23.90 -0.13
C LEU A 386 -7.34 24.96 0.58
N PHE A 387 -7.07 26.24 0.28
CA PHE A 387 -7.63 27.41 0.95
C PHE A 387 -8.49 28.28 0.03
N GLU A 388 -8.80 27.83 -1.17
CA GLU A 388 -9.59 28.61 -2.14
C GLU A 388 -10.96 29.01 -1.57
N ASP A 389 -11.63 28.07 -0.89
CA ASP A 389 -12.89 28.24 -0.15
C ASP A 389 -12.80 29.26 0.99
N LEU A 390 -11.60 29.47 1.54
CA LEU A 390 -11.35 30.33 2.70
C LEU A 390 -10.93 31.76 2.32
N ARG A 391 -10.68 32.05 1.03
CA ARG A 391 -10.25 33.38 0.57
C ARG A 391 -11.34 34.44 0.73
N ASN A 392 -12.60 34.03 0.55
CA ASN A 392 -13.75 34.93 0.58
C ASN A 392 -14.46 34.97 1.94
N LYS A 393 -14.05 34.15 2.91
CA LYS A 393 -14.64 34.08 4.26
C LYS A 393 -14.00 35.10 5.22
N GLN A 394 -14.79 35.57 6.19
CA GLN A 394 -14.29 36.46 7.23
C GLN A 394 -13.48 35.70 8.30
N ASP A 395 -12.44 36.33 8.85
CA ASP A 395 -11.56 35.67 9.83
C ASP A 395 -12.28 35.34 11.15
N ALA A 396 -13.36 36.07 11.49
CA ALA A 396 -14.19 35.77 12.65
C ALA A 396 -14.99 34.46 12.46
N GLU A 397 -15.54 34.26 11.26
CA GLU A 397 -16.25 33.04 10.87
C GLU A 397 -15.31 31.83 10.90
N ILE A 398 -14.08 31.98 10.38
CA ILE A 398 -13.05 30.94 10.39
C ILE A 398 -12.66 30.53 11.83
N LYS A 399 -12.58 31.50 12.75
CA LYS A 399 -12.29 31.21 14.17
C LYS A 399 -13.45 30.48 14.85
N LEU A 400 -14.70 30.87 14.54
CA LEU A 400 -15.88 30.19 15.06
C LEU A 400 -15.96 28.74 14.56
N GLU A 401 -15.72 28.50 13.27
CA GLU A 401 -15.63 27.15 12.70
C GLU A 401 -14.52 26.33 13.39
N LEU A 402 -13.36 26.94 13.64
CA LEU A 402 -12.24 26.30 14.33
C LEU A 402 -12.61 25.90 15.77
N GLU A 403 -13.30 26.75 16.53
CA GLU A 403 -13.81 26.41 17.86
C GLU A 403 -14.81 25.25 17.82
N GLN A 404 -15.74 25.26 16.86
CA GLN A 404 -16.68 24.16 16.63
C GLN A 404 -15.96 22.84 16.28
N PHE A 405 -14.90 22.88 15.47
CA PHE A 405 -14.13 21.69 15.17
C PHE A 405 -13.36 21.16 16.40
N TYR A 406 -12.86 22.03 17.27
CA TYR A 406 -12.21 21.64 18.52
C TYR A 406 -13.18 20.97 19.50
N THR A 407 -14.40 21.49 19.65
CA THR A 407 -15.43 20.87 20.50
C THR A 407 -15.84 19.50 19.96
N ASN A 408 -16.09 19.41 18.65
CA ASN A 408 -16.40 18.14 17.97
C ASN A 408 -15.26 17.12 18.12
N LEU A 409 -14.00 17.54 17.97
CA LEU A 409 -12.84 16.67 18.16
C LEU A 409 -12.78 16.14 19.60
N GLY A 410 -13.00 16.99 20.60
CA GLY A 410 -13.01 16.60 22.01
C GLY A 410 -14.10 15.57 22.34
N LEU A 411 -15.32 15.77 21.83
CA LEU A 411 -16.43 14.82 22.00
C LEU A 411 -16.12 13.47 21.34
N LEU A 412 -15.56 13.50 20.13
CA LEU A 412 -15.20 12.30 19.38
C LEU A 412 -14.06 11.52 20.06
N GLU A 413 -13.06 12.22 20.61
CA GLU A 413 -11.96 11.58 21.35
C GLU A 413 -12.44 10.88 22.62
N LYS A 414 -13.39 11.46 23.36
CA LYS A 414 -14.05 10.80 24.50
C LYS A 414 -14.76 9.52 24.06
N ARG A 415 -15.53 9.56 22.96
CA ARG A 415 -16.24 8.39 22.41
C ARG A 415 -15.27 7.29 21.97
N ILE A 416 -14.17 7.65 21.31
CA ILE A 416 -13.12 6.70 20.91
C ILE A 416 -12.47 6.08 22.15
N SER A 417 -12.12 6.88 23.16
CA SER A 417 -11.48 6.41 24.39
C SER A 417 -12.36 5.39 25.13
N ALA A 418 -13.67 5.68 25.27
CA ALA A 418 -14.63 4.75 25.89
C ALA A 418 -14.67 3.40 25.16
N ARG A 419 -14.83 3.42 23.83
CA ARG A 419 -14.87 2.19 23.00
C ARG A 419 -13.54 1.44 22.98
N GLU A 420 -12.40 2.14 23.06
CA GLU A 420 -11.09 1.50 23.19
C GLU A 420 -10.94 0.80 24.55
N SER A 421 -11.45 1.40 25.63
CA SER A 421 -11.49 0.76 26.96
C SER A 421 -12.33 -0.51 26.95
N GLU A 422 -13.58 -0.43 26.49
CA GLU A 422 -14.50 -1.57 26.37
C GLU A 422 -13.86 -2.72 25.57
N ARG A 423 -13.20 -2.40 24.46
CA ARG A 423 -12.52 -3.40 23.63
C ARG A 423 -11.35 -4.05 24.37
N ASN A 424 -10.54 -3.27 25.09
CA ASN A 424 -9.40 -3.78 25.83
C ASN A 424 -9.84 -4.67 26.99
N GLU A 425 -10.94 -4.32 27.66
CA GLU A 425 -11.58 -5.15 28.69
C GLU A 425 -12.10 -6.46 28.10
N ALA A 426 -12.82 -6.43 26.97
CA ALA A 426 -13.27 -7.64 26.29
C ALA A 426 -12.09 -8.57 25.92
N ILE A 427 -10.99 -8.02 25.41
CA ILE A 427 -9.76 -8.80 25.12
C ILE A 427 -9.17 -9.39 26.40
N ARG A 428 -9.15 -8.63 27.50
CA ARG A 428 -8.64 -9.10 28.79
C ARG A 428 -9.49 -10.26 29.32
N MET A 429 -10.81 -10.14 29.25
CA MET A 429 -11.75 -11.18 29.67
C MET A 429 -11.63 -12.45 28.82
N SER A 430 -11.55 -12.31 27.49
CA SER A 430 -11.31 -13.44 26.58
C SER A 430 -10.02 -14.20 26.92
N LYS A 431 -8.91 -13.48 27.16
CA LYS A 431 -7.64 -14.11 27.55
C LYS A 431 -7.72 -14.83 28.89
N ALA A 432 -8.39 -14.24 29.88
CA ALA A 432 -8.58 -14.86 31.19
C ALA A 432 -9.42 -16.14 31.09
N LEU A 433 -10.52 -16.11 30.33
CA LEU A 433 -11.38 -17.28 30.12
C LEU A 433 -10.68 -18.41 29.37
N ARG A 434 -9.83 -18.10 28.37
CA ARG A 434 -8.99 -19.13 27.72
C ARG A 434 -8.01 -19.77 28.69
N LYS A 435 -7.34 -18.99 29.54
CA LYS A 435 -6.45 -19.53 30.59
C LYS A 435 -7.23 -20.46 31.53
N ASN A 436 -8.43 -20.08 31.95
CA ASN A 436 -9.28 -20.94 32.78
C ASN A 436 -9.65 -22.26 32.06
N ALA A 437 -9.97 -22.22 30.77
CA ALA A 437 -10.28 -23.41 29.99
C ALA A 437 -9.06 -24.35 29.84
N GLU A 438 -7.86 -23.79 29.66
CA GLU A 438 -6.60 -24.56 29.63
C GLU A 438 -6.29 -25.20 31.00
N LEU A 439 -6.41 -24.44 32.08
CA LEU A 439 -6.24 -24.94 33.45
C LEU A 439 -7.27 -26.02 33.80
N ALA A 440 -8.52 -25.89 33.33
CA ALA A 440 -9.55 -26.91 33.51
C ALA A 440 -9.19 -28.21 32.76
N LYS A 441 -8.68 -28.13 31.52
CA LYS A 441 -8.16 -29.30 30.79
C LYS A 441 -7.00 -29.94 31.54
N GLU A 442 -6.03 -29.15 31.99
CA GLU A 442 -4.90 -29.64 32.78
C GLU A 442 -5.38 -30.35 34.05
N GLN A 443 -6.33 -29.78 34.78
CA GLN A 443 -6.96 -30.42 35.93
C GLN A 443 -7.59 -31.77 35.58
N THR A 444 -8.34 -31.86 34.47
CA THR A 444 -8.95 -33.12 34.03
C THR A 444 -7.89 -34.17 33.68
N THR A 445 -6.83 -33.79 32.96
CA THR A 445 -5.73 -34.71 32.60
C THR A 445 -5.03 -35.26 33.84
N LEU A 446 -4.65 -34.39 34.77
CA LEU A 446 -4.03 -34.80 36.03
C LEU A 446 -4.97 -35.73 36.81
N SER A 447 -6.26 -35.38 36.91
CA SER A 447 -7.26 -36.22 37.58
C SER A 447 -7.43 -37.60 36.95
N THR A 448 -7.33 -37.72 35.62
CA THR A 448 -7.42 -39.01 34.92
C THR A 448 -6.19 -39.89 35.17
N GLU A 449 -5.01 -39.29 35.35
CA GLU A 449 -3.76 -40.01 35.64
C GLU A 449 -3.67 -40.52 37.09
N LEU A 450 -4.40 -39.91 38.04
CA LEU A 450 -4.34 -40.28 39.46
C LEU A 450 -4.84 -41.70 39.76
N ARG A 451 -5.91 -42.15 39.08
CA ARG A 451 -6.51 -43.49 39.30
C ARG A 451 -5.58 -44.65 38.91
N PRO A 452 -5.05 -44.72 37.68
CA PRO A 452 -4.14 -45.80 37.30
C PRO A 452 -2.84 -45.78 38.11
N ARG A 453 -2.32 -44.59 38.48
CA ARG A 453 -1.17 -44.49 39.40
C ARG A 453 -1.49 -45.08 40.77
N ARG A 454 -2.67 -44.80 41.34
CA ARG A 454 -3.10 -45.38 42.62
C ARG A 454 -3.17 -46.90 42.56
N ASN A 455 -3.69 -47.47 41.48
CA ASN A 455 -3.72 -48.93 41.31
C ASN A 455 -2.31 -49.52 41.28
N LYS A 456 -1.37 -48.87 40.58
CA LYS A 456 0.04 -49.30 40.51
C LYS A 456 0.77 -49.16 41.85
N ILE A 457 0.45 -48.12 42.63
CA ILE A 457 0.94 -47.95 44.00
C ILE A 457 0.46 -49.11 44.88
N ASN A 458 -0.84 -49.45 44.82
CA ASN A 458 -1.41 -50.57 45.57
C ASN A 458 -0.80 -51.92 45.15
N GLU A 459 -0.57 -52.14 43.85
CA GLU A 459 0.07 -53.36 43.35
C GLU A 459 1.52 -53.48 43.84
N LEU A 460 2.31 -52.40 43.79
CA LEU A 460 3.68 -52.38 44.31
C LEU A 460 3.72 -52.54 45.82
N GLN A 461 2.75 -52.00 46.54
CA GLN A 461 2.61 -52.21 47.98
C GLN A 461 2.33 -53.69 48.28
N SER A 462 1.37 -54.31 47.58
CA SER A 462 1.08 -55.74 47.73
C SER A 462 2.29 -56.61 47.40
N LYS A 463 3.02 -56.31 46.31
CA LYS A 463 4.25 -57.03 45.94
C LYS A 463 5.32 -56.89 47.02
N ARG A 464 5.58 -55.66 47.46
CA ARG A 464 6.53 -55.37 48.54
C ARG A 464 6.19 -56.14 49.82
N ASP A 465 4.92 -56.12 50.21
CA ASP A 465 4.46 -56.74 51.46
C ASP A 465 4.49 -58.28 51.36
N SER A 466 4.15 -58.85 50.18
CA SER A 466 4.25 -60.29 49.93
C SER A 466 5.68 -60.85 49.88
N THR A 467 6.65 -60.03 49.44
CA THR A 467 8.07 -60.43 49.37
C THR A 467 8.85 -60.06 50.64
N ASN A 468 8.22 -59.39 51.60
CA ASN A 468 8.87 -58.95 52.82
C ASN A 468 8.78 -60.02 53.92
N ASN A 469 9.79 -60.89 53.95
CA ASN A 469 9.94 -61.90 55.00
C ASN A 469 10.75 -61.39 56.22
N ASN A 470 10.80 -60.07 56.46
CA ASN A 470 11.57 -59.43 57.54
C ASN A 470 13.07 -59.79 57.57
N TYR A 471 13.68 -60.00 56.40
CA TYR A 471 15.12 -60.23 56.32
C TYR A 471 15.91 -58.98 56.72
N ILE A 472 17.12 -59.21 57.24
CA ILE A 472 18.11 -58.16 57.53
C ILE A 472 18.38 -57.28 56.29
N PRO A 473 18.77 -56.00 56.46
CA PRO A 473 18.97 -55.10 55.32
C PRO A 473 19.99 -55.63 54.30
N VAL A 474 19.75 -55.35 53.01
CA VAL A 474 20.54 -55.86 51.88
C VAL A 474 22.06 -55.74 52.08
N HIS A 475 22.54 -54.65 52.65
CA HIS A 475 23.98 -54.42 52.88
C HIS A 475 24.58 -55.35 53.94
N PHE A 476 23.82 -55.72 54.98
CA PHE A 476 24.27 -56.70 55.98
C PHE A 476 24.35 -58.11 55.38
N ILE A 477 23.41 -58.47 54.51
CA ILE A 477 23.45 -59.75 53.78
C ILE A 477 24.66 -59.80 52.83
N GLU A 478 24.95 -58.69 52.13
CA GLU A 478 26.14 -58.59 51.25
C GLU A 478 27.46 -58.72 52.02
N GLU A 479 27.52 -58.18 53.24
CA GLU A 479 28.69 -58.28 54.10
C GLU A 479 28.89 -59.72 54.61
N GLU A 480 27.83 -60.39 55.06
CA GLU A 480 27.87 -61.78 55.50
C GLU A 480 28.16 -62.74 54.34
N LEU A 481 27.58 -62.51 53.15
CA LEU A 481 27.92 -63.27 51.93
C LEU A 481 29.42 -63.17 51.62
N ARG A 482 30.01 -61.97 51.79
CA ARG A 482 31.43 -61.75 51.57
C ARG A 482 32.28 -62.54 52.58
N LYS A 483 31.92 -62.50 53.86
CA LYS A 483 32.63 -63.26 54.93
C LYS A 483 32.56 -64.77 54.70
N VAL A 484 31.40 -65.28 54.33
CA VAL A 484 31.22 -66.72 54.07
C VAL A 484 31.96 -67.14 52.79
N TYR A 485 31.95 -66.31 51.75
CA TYR A 485 32.71 -66.55 50.53
C TYR A 485 34.21 -66.60 50.78
N THR A 486 34.78 -65.61 51.49
CA THR A 486 36.20 -65.60 51.83
C THR A 486 36.60 -66.84 52.62
N ASN A 487 35.78 -67.26 53.59
CA ASN A 487 36.03 -68.47 54.38
C ASN A 487 35.99 -69.77 53.56
N LEU A 488 35.25 -69.80 52.44
CA LEU A 488 35.15 -70.97 51.55
C LEU A 488 36.24 -70.97 50.45
N THR A 489 36.76 -69.81 50.05
CA THR A 489 37.70 -69.70 48.92
C THR A 489 39.15 -69.46 49.32
N ASP A 490 39.42 -69.00 50.54
CA ASP A 490 40.80 -68.80 51.00
C ASP A 490 41.48 -70.16 51.22
N THR A 491 42.49 -70.46 50.41
CA THR A 491 43.44 -71.54 50.67
C THR A 491 44.36 -71.09 51.80
N SER A 492 44.20 -71.66 52.99
CA SER A 492 45.06 -71.32 54.13
C SER A 492 46.50 -71.78 53.89
N ASP A 493 47.47 -70.85 53.92
CA ASP A 493 48.92 -71.15 53.94
C ASP A 493 49.36 -71.96 55.18
N THR A 494 48.45 -72.18 56.14
CA THR A 494 48.69 -72.92 57.40
C THR A 494 48.30 -74.40 57.37
N GLY A 495 47.83 -74.94 56.22
CA GLY A 495 47.62 -76.38 56.03
C GLY A 495 46.51 -77.02 56.87
N ILE A 496 45.56 -76.23 57.41
CA ILE A 496 44.39 -76.75 58.13
C ILE A 496 43.19 -76.72 57.19
N GLU A 497 42.83 -77.88 56.67
CA GLU A 497 41.63 -78.03 55.83
C GLU A 497 40.35 -77.99 56.67
N LEU A 498 39.31 -77.33 56.14
CA LEU A 498 37.98 -77.31 56.76
C LEU A 498 37.40 -78.73 56.77
N SER A 499 36.74 -79.11 57.87
CA SER A 499 36.05 -80.39 57.89
C SER A 499 34.86 -80.37 56.92
N PHE A 500 34.62 -81.51 56.26
CA PHE A 500 33.53 -81.67 55.29
C PHE A 500 32.16 -81.24 55.85
N GLU A 501 31.89 -81.51 57.13
CA GLU A 501 30.65 -81.07 57.79
C GLU A 501 30.54 -79.55 57.94
N LYS A 502 31.64 -78.86 58.27
CA LYS A 502 31.66 -77.39 58.39
C LYS A 502 31.55 -76.72 57.04
N GLU A 503 32.21 -77.26 56.02
CA GLU A 503 32.13 -76.79 54.65
C GLU A 503 30.69 -76.92 54.11
N LYS A 504 30.06 -78.08 54.33
CA LYS A 504 28.64 -78.31 53.98
C LYS A 504 27.70 -77.32 54.67
N ALA A 505 27.93 -77.01 55.95
CA ALA A 505 27.15 -76.02 56.69
C ALA A 505 27.34 -74.59 56.14
N LEU A 506 28.57 -74.20 55.83
CA LEU A 506 28.88 -72.90 55.24
C LEU A 506 28.28 -72.74 53.83
N PHE A 507 28.32 -73.78 52.99
CA PHE A 507 27.65 -73.76 51.69
C PHE A 507 26.12 -73.65 51.82
N SER A 508 25.50 -74.38 52.74
CA SER A 508 24.05 -74.27 53.01
C SER A 508 23.69 -72.84 53.43
N TRP A 509 24.43 -72.26 54.37
CA TRP A 509 24.25 -70.88 54.82
C TRP A 509 24.50 -69.85 53.71
N PHE A 510 25.50 -70.08 52.85
CA PHE A 510 25.78 -69.23 51.70
C PHE A 510 24.61 -69.21 50.70
N PHE A 511 24.02 -70.37 50.37
CA PHE A 511 22.86 -70.45 49.49
C PHE A 511 21.61 -69.83 50.12
N GLU A 512 21.42 -69.98 51.43
CA GLU A 512 20.37 -69.27 52.18
C GLU A 512 20.55 -67.76 52.10
N LEU A 513 21.77 -67.25 52.34
CA LEU A 513 22.09 -65.83 52.21
C LEU A 513 21.91 -65.31 50.78
N GLN A 514 22.24 -66.10 49.75
CA GLN A 514 21.99 -65.74 48.35
C GLN A 514 20.50 -65.62 48.05
N SER A 515 19.70 -66.56 48.56
CA SER A 515 18.23 -66.52 48.45
C SER A 515 17.66 -65.30 49.19
N MET A 516 18.11 -65.04 50.42
CA MET A 516 17.74 -63.86 51.21
C MET A 516 18.12 -62.56 50.51
N HIS A 517 19.31 -62.49 49.89
CA HIS A 517 19.77 -61.32 49.14
C HIS A 517 18.87 -61.01 47.95
N ALA A 518 18.52 -62.03 47.17
CA ALA A 518 17.62 -61.89 46.02
C ALA A 518 16.25 -61.35 46.44
N HIS A 519 15.67 -61.88 47.53
CA HIS A 519 14.41 -61.41 48.08
C HIS A 519 14.50 -59.98 48.66
N ALA A 520 15.51 -59.67 49.47
CA ALA A 520 15.69 -58.36 50.07
C ALA A 520 15.93 -57.26 49.02
N LYS A 521 16.67 -57.58 47.94
CA LYS A 521 16.89 -56.68 46.81
C LYS A 521 15.60 -56.39 46.04
N ALA A 522 14.77 -57.43 45.80
CA ALA A 522 13.46 -57.26 45.17
C ALA A 522 12.53 -56.37 46.01
N THR A 523 12.43 -56.61 47.32
CA THR A 523 11.62 -55.81 48.26
C THR A 523 12.09 -54.35 48.30
N ARG A 524 13.41 -54.09 48.33
CA ARG A 524 13.97 -52.74 48.28
C ARG A 524 13.63 -52.01 46.97
N ASN A 525 13.68 -52.71 45.84
CA ASN A 525 13.31 -52.15 44.53
C ASN A 525 11.82 -51.79 44.47
N TYR A 526 10.94 -52.68 44.93
CA TYR A 526 9.50 -52.39 45.01
C TYR A 526 9.20 -51.21 45.94
N HIS A 527 9.87 -51.13 47.10
CA HIS A 527 9.72 -50.01 48.04
C HIS A 527 10.19 -48.68 47.43
N ARG A 528 11.31 -48.66 46.69
CA ARG A 528 11.82 -47.46 46.03
C ARG A 528 10.88 -46.95 44.94
N GLU A 529 10.37 -47.85 44.10
CA GLU A 529 9.37 -47.48 43.08
C GLU A 529 8.04 -47.04 43.69
N PHE A 530 7.60 -47.67 44.79
CA PHE A 530 6.44 -47.23 45.56
C PHE A 530 6.60 -45.78 46.03
N LEU A 531 7.71 -45.43 46.71
CA LEU A 531 7.99 -44.07 47.16
C LEU A 531 8.04 -43.07 46.00
N ARG A 532 8.63 -43.47 44.86
CA ARG A 532 8.68 -42.62 43.66
C ARG A 532 7.28 -42.27 43.16
N LEU A 533 6.38 -43.25 43.07
CA LEU A 533 5.01 -43.04 42.61
C LEU A 533 4.17 -42.23 43.61
N VAL A 534 4.32 -42.48 44.92
CA VAL A 534 3.64 -41.71 45.97
C VAL A 534 4.02 -40.23 45.92
N ASN A 535 5.32 -39.91 45.84
CA ASN A 535 5.80 -38.54 45.71
C ASN A 535 5.28 -37.83 44.44
N GLN A 536 5.17 -38.57 43.32
CA GLN A 536 4.58 -38.02 42.09
C GLN A 536 3.07 -37.77 42.22
N GLN A 537 2.37 -38.63 42.94
CA GLN A 537 0.94 -38.49 43.23
C GLN A 537 0.68 -37.25 44.08
N GLU A 538 1.43 -37.05 45.17
CA GLU A 538 1.31 -35.88 46.04
C GLU A 538 1.55 -34.57 45.28
N LYS A 539 2.61 -34.50 44.48
CA LYS A 539 2.88 -33.33 43.62
C LYS A 539 1.75 -33.04 42.65
N SER A 540 1.15 -34.07 42.07
CA SER A 540 0.01 -33.92 41.14
C SER A 540 -1.24 -33.40 41.87
N ILE A 541 -1.48 -33.87 43.10
CA ILE A 541 -2.58 -33.41 43.95
C ILE A 541 -2.40 -31.94 44.35
N ASP A 542 -1.20 -31.55 44.77
CA ASP A 542 -0.91 -30.17 45.15
C ASP A 542 -0.98 -29.22 43.95
N HIS A 543 -0.56 -29.68 42.76
CA HIS A 543 -0.77 -28.94 41.52
C HIS A 543 -2.25 -28.74 41.21
N ILE A 544 -3.09 -29.77 41.35
CA ILE A 544 -4.55 -29.64 41.22
C ILE A 544 -5.12 -28.62 42.22
N LYS A 545 -4.64 -28.60 43.47
CA LYS A 545 -5.06 -27.60 44.47
C LYS A 545 -4.64 -26.18 44.06
N ASN A 546 -3.45 -26.00 43.52
CA ASN A 546 -2.98 -24.71 43.00
C ASN A 546 -3.85 -24.26 41.81
N ILE A 547 -4.14 -25.15 40.87
CA ILE A 547 -5.03 -24.88 39.73
C ILE A 547 -6.41 -24.43 40.23
N ARG A 548 -7.01 -25.13 41.21
CA ARG A 548 -8.31 -24.74 41.78
C ARG A 548 -8.30 -23.38 42.47
N ARG A 549 -7.16 -22.97 43.03
CA ARG A 549 -6.98 -21.61 43.60
C ARG A 549 -6.80 -20.55 42.52
N GLU A 550 -6.16 -20.89 41.40
CA GLU A 550 -5.94 -19.97 40.26
C GLU A 550 -7.15 -19.81 39.34
N ILE A 551 -7.99 -20.86 39.22
CA ILE A 551 -9.24 -20.77 38.47
C ILE A 551 -10.13 -19.74 39.16
N ILE A 552 -10.22 -18.57 38.55
CA ILE A 552 -11.18 -17.55 38.94
C ILE A 552 -12.57 -18.16 38.75
N SER A 553 -13.47 -18.01 39.72
CA SER A 553 -14.87 -18.48 39.69
C SER A 553 -15.72 -17.71 38.68
N VAL A 554 -15.36 -17.81 37.40
CA VAL A 554 -15.93 -17.03 36.29
C VAL A 554 -16.98 -17.84 35.53
N ASN A 555 -17.46 -18.98 36.07
CA ASN A 555 -18.50 -19.80 35.45
C ASN A 555 -19.84 -19.05 35.22
N LYS A 556 -19.97 -17.79 35.68
CA LYS A 556 -21.09 -16.88 35.41
C LYS A 556 -20.92 -15.95 34.19
N LEU A 557 -19.73 -15.85 33.58
CA LEU A 557 -19.41 -14.90 32.51
C LEU A 557 -19.12 -15.63 31.19
N GLY A 558 -20.17 -16.12 30.53
CA GLY A 558 -20.19 -16.51 29.10
C GLY A 558 -19.06 -17.40 28.58
N GLN A 559 -18.95 -17.49 27.25
CA GLN A 559 -17.82 -18.16 26.58
C GLN A 559 -16.78 -17.15 26.13
N HIS A 560 -15.50 -17.56 25.99
CA HIS A 560 -14.45 -16.65 25.51
C HIS A 560 -14.72 -16.12 24.09
N THR A 561 -15.48 -16.86 23.28
CA THR A 561 -15.90 -16.51 21.92
C THR A 561 -16.78 -15.26 21.91
N ASP A 562 -17.64 -15.10 22.91
CA ASP A 562 -18.57 -13.96 23.01
C ASP A 562 -17.79 -12.64 23.18
N PHE A 563 -16.73 -12.69 23.98
CA PHE A 563 -15.82 -11.55 24.19
C PHE A 563 -14.92 -11.27 22.98
N ASP A 564 -14.51 -12.30 22.24
CA ASP A 564 -13.77 -12.13 20.99
C ASP A 564 -14.63 -11.45 19.91
N ASP A 565 -15.89 -11.86 19.80
CA ASP A 565 -16.86 -11.26 18.88
C ASP A 565 -17.22 -9.82 19.28
N LEU A 566 -17.38 -9.55 20.58
CA LEU A 566 -17.54 -8.20 21.10
C LEU A 566 -16.34 -7.31 20.75
N ALA A 567 -15.10 -7.79 20.99
CA ALA A 567 -13.89 -7.05 20.68
C ALA A 567 -13.74 -6.77 19.17
N LYS A 568 -14.22 -7.70 18.32
CA LYS A 568 -14.24 -7.54 16.86
C LYS A 568 -15.31 -6.54 16.42
N ARG A 569 -16.51 -6.60 16.98
CA ARG A 569 -17.60 -5.64 16.72
C ARG A 569 -17.18 -4.22 17.09
N LEU A 570 -16.61 -4.05 18.30
CA LEU A 570 -16.08 -2.77 18.75
C LEU A 570 -14.97 -2.25 17.83
N LEU A 571 -14.10 -3.11 17.30
CA LEU A 571 -13.09 -2.70 16.31
C LEU A 571 -13.71 -2.16 15.02
N VAL A 572 -14.78 -2.78 14.52
CA VAL A 572 -15.50 -2.34 13.32
C VAL A 572 -16.13 -0.97 13.55
N GLU A 573 -16.76 -0.75 14.70
CA GLU A 573 -17.34 0.55 15.09
C GLU A 573 -16.28 1.65 15.31
N LEU A 574 -15.06 1.27 15.74
CA LEU A 574 -13.98 2.21 16.02
C LEU A 574 -13.34 2.79 14.75
N ASN A 575 -13.37 2.04 13.64
CA ASN A 575 -12.75 2.45 12.38
C ASN A 575 -13.34 3.75 11.78
N PRO A 576 -14.68 3.92 11.64
CA PRO A 576 -15.26 5.17 11.16
C PRO A 576 -14.96 6.34 12.10
N LEU A 577 -15.06 6.15 13.42
CA LEU A 577 -14.74 7.20 14.40
C LEU A 577 -13.27 7.66 14.29
N LYS A 578 -12.33 6.72 14.12
CA LYS A 578 -10.91 7.04 13.86
C LYS A 578 -10.69 7.76 12.54
N LYS A 579 -11.53 7.55 11.53
CA LYS A 579 -11.48 8.26 10.24
C LYS A 579 -11.95 9.69 10.42
N GLU A 580 -13.08 9.89 11.08
CA GLU A 580 -13.65 11.21 11.40
C GLU A 580 -12.68 12.05 12.26
N ARG A 581 -12.06 11.45 13.28
CA ARG A 581 -11.03 12.12 14.11
C ARG A 581 -9.86 12.64 13.27
N ARG A 582 -9.43 11.86 12.28
CA ARG A 582 -8.36 12.26 11.36
C ARG A 582 -8.80 13.40 10.44
N GLN A 583 -10.05 13.42 10.01
CA GLN A 583 -10.61 14.51 9.20
C GLN A 583 -10.71 15.81 10.01
N LEU A 584 -11.28 15.77 11.21
CA LEU A 584 -11.36 16.92 12.11
C LEU A 584 -9.98 17.52 12.41
N ARG A 585 -8.99 16.68 12.74
CA ARG A 585 -7.61 17.15 13.00
C ARG A 585 -6.96 17.79 11.76
N ARG A 586 -7.27 17.33 10.55
CA ARG A 586 -6.78 17.95 9.31
C ARG A 586 -7.41 19.31 9.10
N GLU A 587 -8.71 19.43 9.32
CA GLU A 587 -9.44 20.66 9.07
C GLU A 587 -9.12 21.74 10.10
N ILE A 588 -8.93 21.36 11.36
CA ILE A 588 -8.33 22.23 12.38
C ILE A 588 -6.94 22.69 11.91
N GLY A 589 -6.08 21.76 11.51
CA GLY A 589 -4.73 22.10 11.03
C GLY A 589 -4.74 23.01 9.80
N ARG A 590 -5.72 22.84 8.89
CA ARG A 590 -5.96 23.66 7.71
C ARG A 590 -6.34 25.08 8.12
N LEU A 591 -7.39 25.26 8.91
CA LEU A 591 -7.85 26.58 9.35
C LEU A 591 -6.77 27.31 10.18
N GLU A 592 -6.05 26.60 11.05
CA GLU A 592 -4.91 27.19 11.76
C GLU A 592 -3.79 27.64 10.82
N ALA A 593 -3.46 26.84 9.81
CA ALA A 593 -2.44 27.19 8.84
C ALA A 593 -2.84 28.45 8.05
N TRP A 594 -4.12 28.58 7.70
CA TRP A 594 -4.67 29.77 7.06
C TRP A 594 -4.51 31.02 7.94
N LEU A 595 -4.96 30.96 9.19
CA LEU A 595 -4.84 32.07 10.15
C LEU A 595 -3.38 32.45 10.42
N ARG A 596 -2.48 31.45 10.53
CA ARG A 596 -1.02 31.68 10.69
C ARG A 596 -0.40 32.37 9.47
N ASN A 597 -0.78 31.98 8.25
CA ASN A 597 -0.24 32.56 7.03
C ASN A 597 -0.66 34.02 6.83
N LYS A 598 -1.91 34.39 7.17
CA LYS A 598 -2.34 35.80 7.20
C LYS A 598 -1.58 36.63 8.22
N GLN A 599 -1.39 36.11 9.44
CA GLN A 599 -0.61 36.79 10.49
C GLN A 599 0.88 36.96 10.14
N SER A 600 1.46 35.99 9.42
CA SER A 600 2.85 36.07 8.94
C SER A 600 3.03 37.02 7.74
N GLY A 601 1.97 37.30 6.97
CA GLY A 601 1.99 38.28 5.88
C GLY A 601 2.30 39.70 6.37
N ASN A 602 1.77 40.08 7.54
CA ASN A 602 2.03 41.38 8.18
C ASN A 602 3.42 41.51 8.85
N LYS A 603 4.27 40.49 8.80
CA LYS A 603 5.64 40.51 9.37
C LYS A 603 6.75 40.24 8.34
N ARG A 604 6.47 40.39 7.04
CA ARG A 604 7.51 40.34 6.00
C ARG A 604 8.11 41.74 5.72
N SER A 605 8.65 42.37 6.76
CA SER A 605 9.70 43.36 6.60
C SER A 605 10.84 43.05 7.56
N LYS A 606 11.99 42.69 6.98
CA LYS A 606 13.32 42.51 7.61
C LYS A 606 13.41 41.40 8.67
N GLN A 607 13.89 40.22 8.25
CA GLN A 607 15.04 39.62 8.93
C GLN A 607 15.71 38.52 8.09
N TYR A 608 16.99 38.74 7.82
CA TYR A 608 17.92 37.77 7.26
C TYR A 608 17.89 36.47 8.06
N LYS A 609 17.82 35.34 7.34
CA LYS A 609 17.89 33.99 7.89
C LYS A 609 19.21 33.78 8.63
N LYS A 610 19.17 33.68 9.97
CA LYS A 610 20.19 32.94 10.72
C LYS A 610 19.83 31.45 10.74
N PRO A 611 20.81 30.54 10.64
CA PRO A 611 20.55 29.09 10.63
C PRO A 611 20.05 28.62 12.01
N ARG A 612 19.09 27.70 11.99
CA ARG A 612 18.47 27.10 13.18
C ARG A 612 19.52 26.46 14.10
N PRO A 613 19.50 26.68 15.43
CA PRO A 613 20.32 25.90 16.34
C PRO A 613 19.77 24.47 16.42
N LYS A 614 20.69 23.50 16.47
CA LYS A 614 20.37 22.09 16.69
C LYS A 614 19.64 21.93 18.02
N SER A 615 18.60 21.09 18.03
CA SER A 615 17.78 20.80 19.21
C SER A 615 18.63 20.30 20.39
N ALA A 616 18.84 21.14 21.39
CA ALA A 616 19.32 20.70 22.70
C ALA A 616 18.18 19.91 23.39
N LYS A 617 18.50 18.72 23.89
CA LYS A 617 17.59 17.93 24.73
C LYS A 617 17.16 18.79 25.93
N LYS A 618 15.85 18.95 26.16
CA LYS A 618 15.32 19.63 27.35
C LYS A 618 15.80 18.88 28.60
N HIS A 619 16.75 19.45 29.32
CA HIS A 619 16.95 19.12 30.73
C HIS A 619 15.85 19.84 31.53
N GLY A 620 15.05 19.09 32.29
CA GLY A 620 14.01 19.65 33.15
C GLY A 620 14.60 20.62 34.18
N ASN A 621 13.88 21.70 34.47
CA ASN A 621 14.31 22.73 35.41
C ASN A 621 14.22 22.19 36.85
N ILE A 622 15.37 21.98 37.49
CA ILE A 622 15.43 21.38 38.83
C ILE A 622 14.76 22.24 39.90
N ALA A 623 14.78 23.57 39.74
CA ALA A 623 14.22 24.49 40.73
C ALA A 623 12.70 24.34 40.82
N ALA A 624 12.03 24.13 39.68
CA ALA A 624 10.59 23.90 39.62
C ALA A 624 10.19 22.57 40.29
N VAL A 625 11.01 21.53 40.11
CA VAL A 625 10.78 20.22 40.73
C VAL A 625 11.00 20.26 42.24
N LYS A 626 12.05 20.96 42.71
CA LYS A 626 12.29 21.15 44.15
C LYS A 626 11.19 21.94 44.84
N ASN A 627 10.68 22.99 44.19
CA ASN A 627 9.56 23.77 44.73
C ASN A 627 8.28 22.95 44.83
N LYS A 628 7.98 22.10 43.85
CA LYS A 628 6.83 21.16 43.91
C LYS A 628 6.94 20.16 45.07
N VAL A 629 8.14 19.67 45.35
CA VAL A 629 8.35 18.75 46.48
C VAL A 629 8.21 19.49 47.81
N ALA A 630 8.68 20.74 47.89
CA ALA A 630 8.55 21.56 49.09
C ALA A 630 7.10 22.04 49.34
N SER A 631 6.31 22.27 48.29
CA SER A 631 4.89 22.67 48.39
C SER A 631 3.93 21.50 48.62
N GLY A 632 4.36 20.25 48.40
CA GLY A 632 3.51 19.08 48.49
C GLY A 632 2.63 18.83 47.25
N ASP A 633 2.93 19.48 46.13
CA ASP A 633 2.19 19.31 44.87
C ASP A 633 2.42 17.95 44.22
N SER A 634 1.47 17.50 43.38
CA SER A 634 1.51 16.19 42.72
C SER A 634 2.82 15.96 41.94
N PHE A 635 3.50 14.86 42.27
CA PHE A 635 4.86 14.57 41.83
C PHE A 635 4.89 13.49 40.73
N SER A 636 5.50 13.79 39.56
CA SER A 636 5.50 12.89 38.41
C SER A 636 6.78 12.02 38.30
N LEU A 637 6.70 10.90 37.57
CA LEU A 637 7.86 10.03 37.32
C LEU A 637 8.99 10.71 36.51
N GLN A 638 8.68 11.72 35.69
CA GLN A 638 9.71 12.52 35.03
C GLN A 638 10.39 13.50 36.00
N ASP A 639 9.67 14.01 36.99
CA ASP A 639 10.23 14.86 38.04
C ASP A 639 11.16 14.05 38.97
N LEU A 640 10.83 12.78 39.23
CA LEU A 640 11.70 11.82 39.93
C LEU A 640 13.02 11.58 39.19
N ASP A 641 12.97 11.36 37.86
CA ASP A 641 14.16 11.15 37.02
C ASP A 641 15.06 12.40 36.98
N VAL A 642 14.47 13.60 36.98
CA VAL A 642 15.20 14.88 37.07
C VAL A 642 15.87 15.06 38.44
N LEU A 643 15.25 14.63 39.54
CA LEU A 643 15.83 14.66 40.89
C LEU A 643 16.95 13.62 41.08
N LEU A 644 16.74 12.39 40.61
CA LEU A 644 17.71 11.29 40.71
C LEU A 644 18.99 11.58 39.93
N LYS A 645 18.88 12.18 38.73
CA LYS A 645 20.04 12.56 37.91
C LYS A 645 20.90 13.67 38.52
N ASN A 646 20.39 14.39 39.51
CA ASN A 646 21.01 15.58 40.06
C ASN A 646 21.24 15.49 41.59
N GLY A 647 21.27 14.28 42.14
CA GLY A 647 21.73 14.03 43.52
C GLY A 647 20.64 13.89 44.59
N GLY A 648 19.36 13.83 44.21
CA GLY A 648 18.27 13.54 45.14
C GLY A 648 17.90 14.68 46.11
N LEU A 649 17.12 14.34 47.14
CA LEU A 649 16.49 15.29 48.09
C LEU A 649 17.43 15.77 49.22
N THR A 650 18.68 15.33 49.24
CA THR A 650 19.63 15.60 50.33
C THR A 650 20.07 17.07 50.42
N GLY A 651 19.71 17.90 49.42
CA GLY A 651 19.96 19.35 49.42
C GLY A 651 18.75 20.21 49.80
N VAL A 652 17.70 19.66 50.42
CA VAL A 652 16.49 20.42 50.77
C VAL A 652 16.59 21.10 52.15
N ASN A 653 17.56 20.73 53.01
CA ASN A 653 17.63 21.24 54.40
C ASN A 653 18.95 21.92 54.83
N SER A 654 19.87 22.30 53.93
CA SER A 654 21.06 23.09 54.32
C SER A 654 20.91 24.57 53.96
N LYS A 655 20.75 25.40 55.01
CA LYS A 655 20.90 26.86 54.95
C LYS A 655 22.34 27.24 54.57
N ALA A 656 22.45 28.42 53.94
CA ALA A 656 23.64 29.06 53.42
C ALA A 656 24.86 29.05 54.36
N ASN A 657 26.04 28.68 53.83
CA ASN A 657 27.24 29.51 53.79
C ASN A 657 28.45 28.75 53.21
N GLN A 658 29.33 29.50 52.55
CA GLN A 658 30.76 29.24 52.24
C GLN A 658 31.13 28.92 50.78
N PRO A 659 32.31 29.43 50.33
CA PRO A 659 32.60 29.72 48.92
C PRO A 659 33.30 28.58 48.17
N LYS A 660 33.25 28.67 46.84
CA LYS A 660 33.88 27.76 45.87
C LYS A 660 35.38 27.55 46.15
N PRO A 661 35.89 26.30 46.06
CA PRO A 661 37.25 26.07 45.64
C PRO A 661 37.28 25.71 44.14
N THR A 662 38.16 26.41 43.45
CA THR A 662 38.69 26.07 42.13
C THR A 662 39.43 24.75 42.22
N ASN A 663 39.20 23.83 41.26
CA ASN A 663 40.26 22.91 40.86
C ASN A 663 40.02 22.36 39.45
N LYS A 664 40.93 22.75 38.54
CA LYS A 664 41.22 22.06 37.30
C LYS A 664 41.64 20.63 37.64
N LYS A 665 41.04 19.61 37.01
CA LYS A 665 41.74 18.35 36.72
C LYS A 665 41.16 17.67 35.47
N ALA A 666 42.08 17.02 34.78
CA ALA A 666 42.05 16.66 33.37
C ALA A 666 40.97 15.63 32.99
N LYS A 667 40.56 15.73 31.72
CA LYS A 667 39.80 14.72 30.99
C LYS A 667 40.44 13.33 31.15
N LYS A 668 39.71 12.37 31.70
CA LYS A 668 39.88 10.94 31.41
C LYS A 668 38.61 10.42 30.76
N THR A 669 38.74 10.05 29.50
CA THR A 669 37.76 9.31 28.70
C THR A 669 37.49 7.95 29.35
N LYS A 670 36.22 7.62 29.62
CA LYS A 670 35.79 6.25 29.94
C LYS A 670 35.32 5.56 28.64
N PRO A 671 35.59 4.26 28.46
CA PRO A 671 35.29 3.53 27.24
C PRO A 671 33.79 3.27 27.09
N VAL A 672 33.33 3.29 25.84
CA VAL A 672 31.97 2.97 25.43
C VAL A 672 31.79 1.45 25.44
N LEU A 673 30.96 0.93 26.34
CA LEU A 673 30.45 -0.44 26.29
C LEU A 673 29.41 -0.56 25.17
N GLN A 674 29.75 -1.25 24.08
CA GLN A 674 28.79 -1.75 23.10
C GLN A 674 28.32 -3.16 23.51
N PRO A 675 27.03 -3.50 23.37
CA PRO A 675 26.56 -4.86 23.62
C PRO A 675 27.00 -5.80 22.48
N HIS A 676 27.86 -6.77 22.82
CA HIS A 676 28.30 -7.83 21.91
C HIS A 676 27.15 -8.80 21.62
N ARG A 677 26.78 -8.91 20.34
CA ARG A 677 25.81 -9.88 19.82
C ARG A 677 26.45 -11.28 19.83
N GLY A 678 25.83 -12.25 20.50
CA GLY A 678 26.33 -13.61 20.64
C GLY A 678 26.50 -14.34 19.30
N LYS A 679 27.61 -15.09 19.17
CA LYS A 679 27.88 -15.96 18.03
C LYS A 679 27.04 -17.24 18.13
N ARG A 680 26.31 -17.56 17.06
CA ARG A 680 25.64 -18.84 16.82
C ARG A 680 26.69 -19.95 16.72
N GLY A 681 26.58 -20.98 17.56
CA GLY A 681 27.42 -22.18 17.47
C GLY A 681 27.15 -22.94 16.17
N LYS A 682 28.23 -23.28 15.46
CA LYS A 682 28.21 -24.29 14.39
C LYS A 682 28.27 -25.66 15.07
N SER A 683 27.31 -26.53 14.77
CA SER A 683 27.41 -27.95 15.13
C SER A 683 28.42 -28.61 14.19
N SER A 684 29.43 -29.25 14.77
CA SER A 684 30.31 -30.18 14.08
C SER A 684 29.62 -31.54 14.03
N LYS A 685 29.53 -32.11 12.82
CA LYS A 685 29.35 -33.54 12.60
C LYS A 685 30.49 -34.29 13.29
N ASN A 686 30.21 -35.49 13.79
CA ASN A 686 31.11 -36.64 13.60
C ASN A 686 30.32 -37.94 13.76
N THR A 687 30.75 -38.89 12.91
CA THR A 687 30.46 -40.34 12.85
C THR A 687 29.03 -40.76 12.56
#